data_AF-A0A8T6GLU5-F1
#
_entry.id   AF-A0A8T6GLU5-F1
#
_cell.length_a   1.000
_cell.length_b   1.000
_cell.length_c   1.000
_cell.angle_alpha   90.00
_cell.angle_beta   90.00
_cell.angle_gamma   90.00
#
_symmetry.space_group_name_H-M   'P 1'
#
loop_
_entity.id
_entity.type
_entity.pdbx_description
1 polymer ?
#
loop_
_entity_poly.entity_id
_entity_poly.type
_entity_poly.pdbx_seq_one_letter_code
_entity_poly.pdbx_strand_id
1 'polypeptide(L)'
;MPRPLYATEPTVINSLQARGARSHALQVATTNRGKLSEIQRLLPGYQIVGVKLDIEEIQSLDAYKVARHKAIEAYKANGCNPILVEETSLAMRGLGGRPGTYIKDFAEEAEMRRMMAESWLRGRDRAARATVLLAVYDGAEVHIREGHTGGTIAETLRGSNGFGWDDIFIPAGETRTFAEMSDQEKDTFSPRRKALEALRERPIPLGHGIFMIPEPYHQELERVDYAALADERALRFAFALEALEADNPPNPGFAAPNFQPIHYEENIYYSRYLPKADSHSIGLILTDVDRGSLRMNKNGSPVIWQFGPERRSLALAQRADFFYSNQNDQTLAKLDSIAGERAIPPRSNKRSRTVEAVLGLADNPFPTSTYSWKDLGYRKQSSTQRVSRTHSAEQGLFTSIGKRPRSVLGFGSMPAISGWRDVLVTAAIGHHAIFTHRNSLFAGYIERQAQVICAAKEVLGGLLDEESCQRAAANIGAALGCSQVKAELKAARHLYDQAGVRLFRIYTINSDPRVVEVAAALRAEFGDEIELFVGQVSDKRQCLQLISPEVRADGLFFGHGGGRQCTSATNGMAVTTLEEVYSVTTDPRFNQVTIAVEGGIGSSMGHLFLLGVDLISYNQQLARCVIEQGDIFFEHKSGKVCMPYHGSASAPTMIIESANPALARQRLRPGGRTRNVEGKAGYRFFEEKANSMVFYINTFKHYAARALADLGVHDMQELRAFLRDNNDELIRVVSSQASAVGQAYGNRM
;
A
#
# COMPACT_ATOMS: atom_id res chain seq x y z
N MET A 1 -4.48 28.52 32.05
CA MET A 1 -4.23 27.93 30.72
C MET A 1 -5.44 27.06 30.36
N PRO A 2 -6.45 27.56 29.64
CA PRO A 2 -7.74 26.90 29.67
C PRO A 2 -7.82 25.81 28.59
N ARG A 3 -7.90 24.58 29.10
CA ARG A 3 -8.59 23.35 28.66
C ARG A 3 -9.01 23.18 27.19
N PRO A 4 -8.93 21.95 26.65
CA PRO A 4 -9.65 21.58 25.44
C PRO A 4 -11.16 21.78 25.70
N LEU A 5 -11.81 22.57 24.85
CA LEU A 5 -13.26 22.54 24.74
C LEU A 5 -13.62 21.18 24.16
N TYR A 6 -14.11 20.29 25.03
CA TYR A 6 -15.02 19.25 24.62
C TYR A 6 -16.22 19.94 23.95
N ALA A 7 -16.34 19.83 22.64
CA ALA A 7 -17.58 20.05 21.94
C ALA A 7 -18.13 18.67 21.57
N THR A 8 -19.04 18.21 22.42
CA THR A 8 -20.06 17.22 22.12
C THR A 8 -20.92 17.78 20.98
N GLU A 9 -20.80 17.26 19.76
CA GLU A 9 -21.92 17.10 18.80
C GLU A 9 -21.44 16.42 17.50
N PRO A 10 -22.22 15.51 16.91
CA PRO A 10 -21.87 14.82 15.67
C PRO A 10 -21.81 15.82 14.50
N THR A 11 -20.70 15.82 13.75
CA THR A 11 -20.57 16.63 12.53
C THR A 11 -21.42 16.01 11.43
N VAL A 12 -22.42 16.76 10.99
CA VAL A 12 -23.39 16.36 9.96
C VAL A 12 -23.04 17.12 8.68
N ILE A 13 -22.51 16.37 7.69
CA ILE A 13 -22.29 16.77 6.30
C ILE A 13 -21.07 17.69 6.04
N ASN A 14 -20.12 17.12 5.31
CA ASN A 14 -19.13 17.72 4.40
C ASN A 14 -18.77 19.20 4.64
N SER A 15 -18.05 19.49 5.71
CA SER A 15 -17.46 20.82 5.95
C SER A 15 -15.96 20.80 5.64
N LEU A 16 -15.55 21.46 4.55
CA LEU A 16 -14.15 21.84 4.36
C LEU A 16 -13.81 22.94 5.38
N GLN A 17 -12.97 22.62 6.38
CA GLN A 17 -12.37 23.65 7.23
C GLN A 17 -11.25 24.36 6.45
N ALA A 18 -11.59 25.46 5.77
CA ALA A 18 -10.60 26.46 5.41
C ALA A 18 -10.16 27.18 6.70
N ARG A 19 -8.84 27.21 6.95
CA ARG A 19 -8.27 27.97 8.07
C ARG A 19 -8.68 29.43 7.94
N GLY A 20 -9.57 29.87 8.83
CA GLY A 20 -9.86 31.29 9.08
C GLY A 20 -11.00 31.93 8.26
N ALA A 21 -12.24 31.41 8.34
CA ALA A 21 -13.48 32.20 8.30
C ALA A 21 -14.71 31.30 8.56
N ARG A 22 -15.71 31.81 9.30
CA ARG A 22 -16.92 31.08 9.73
C ARG A 22 -17.98 30.92 8.62
N SER A 23 -17.77 30.02 7.66
CA SER A 23 -18.86 29.52 6.81
C SER A 23 -18.64 28.06 6.42
N HIS A 24 -19.57 27.17 6.80
CA HIS A 24 -19.53 25.74 6.44
C HIS A 24 -19.98 25.59 4.99
N ALA A 25 -19.05 25.37 4.05
CA ALA A 25 -19.40 25.17 2.65
C ALA A 25 -19.95 23.76 2.41
N LEU A 26 -21.14 23.65 1.80
CA LEU A 26 -21.79 22.39 1.42
C LEU A 26 -21.82 22.26 -0.11
N GLN A 27 -21.09 21.27 -0.63
CA GLN A 27 -21.09 20.95 -2.05
C GLN A 27 -22.32 20.12 -2.45
N VAL A 28 -23.00 20.55 -3.52
CA VAL A 28 -24.14 19.86 -4.12
C VAL A 28 -23.88 19.65 -5.61
N ALA A 29 -24.05 18.42 -6.10
CA ALA A 29 -23.82 18.05 -7.50
C ALA A 29 -24.96 18.54 -8.42
N THR A 30 -25.13 19.85 -8.54
CA THR A 30 -26.11 20.47 -9.43
C THR A 30 -25.69 21.88 -9.83
N THR A 31 -26.08 22.29 -11.04
CA THR A 31 -25.97 23.66 -11.55
C THR A 31 -27.31 24.39 -11.59
N ASN A 32 -28.41 23.74 -11.17
CA ASN A 32 -29.74 24.35 -11.20
C ASN A 32 -29.84 25.44 -10.12
N ARG A 33 -29.94 26.70 -10.57
CA ARG A 33 -29.98 27.87 -9.69
C ARG A 33 -31.18 27.85 -8.74
N GLY A 34 -32.35 27.36 -9.19
CA GLY A 34 -33.54 27.23 -8.34
C GLY A 34 -33.31 26.28 -7.17
N LYS A 35 -32.72 25.11 -7.45
CA LYS A 35 -32.36 24.13 -6.40
C LYS A 35 -31.36 24.70 -5.40
N LEU A 36 -30.28 25.32 -5.90
CA LEU A 36 -29.24 25.88 -5.04
C LEU A 36 -29.79 27.01 -4.15
N SER A 37 -30.60 27.91 -4.71
CA SER A 37 -31.26 28.98 -3.95
C SER A 37 -32.21 28.43 -2.89
N GLU A 38 -33.01 27.41 -3.22
CA GLU A 38 -33.92 26.78 -2.25
C GLU A 38 -33.14 26.10 -1.10
N ILE A 39 -32.08 25.32 -1.40
CA ILE A 39 -31.23 24.70 -0.38
C ILE A 39 -30.54 25.78 0.48
N GLN A 40 -30.05 26.86 -0.13
CA GLN A 40 -29.37 27.95 0.57
C GLN A 40 -30.30 28.69 1.54
N ARG A 41 -31.58 28.92 1.16
CA ARG A 41 -32.58 29.50 2.06
C ARG A 41 -32.92 28.56 3.22
N LEU A 42 -33.04 27.26 2.95
CA LEU A 42 -33.38 26.25 3.95
C LEU A 42 -32.22 25.95 4.91
N LEU A 43 -30.98 26.19 4.49
CA LEU A 43 -29.75 26.00 5.27
C LEU A 43 -28.94 27.32 5.41
N PRO A 44 -29.46 28.35 6.10
CA PRO A 44 -28.83 29.67 6.16
C PRO A 44 -27.46 29.70 6.86
N GLY A 45 -27.13 28.65 7.64
CA GLY A 45 -25.82 28.50 8.31
C GLY A 45 -24.72 27.88 7.43
N TYR A 46 -25.05 27.49 6.20
CA TYR A 46 -24.13 26.85 5.26
C TYR A 46 -23.96 27.70 4.00
N GLN A 47 -22.78 27.66 3.39
CA GLN A 47 -22.57 28.21 2.05
C GLN A 47 -22.79 27.09 1.03
N ILE A 48 -23.87 27.17 0.24
CA ILE A 48 -24.18 26.12 -0.74
C ILE A 48 -23.38 26.35 -2.03
N VAL A 49 -22.59 25.35 -2.42
CA VAL A 49 -21.73 25.39 -3.60
C VAL A 49 -22.21 24.36 -4.62
N GLY A 50 -22.72 24.84 -5.76
CA GLY A 50 -23.09 23.97 -6.88
C GLY A 50 -21.87 23.50 -7.65
N VAL A 51 -21.72 22.18 -7.80
CA VAL A 51 -20.64 21.56 -8.56
C VAL A 51 -21.20 20.96 -9.83
N LYS A 52 -20.64 21.36 -10.99
CA LYS A 52 -20.95 20.72 -12.28
C LYS A 52 -20.12 19.45 -12.41
N LEU A 53 -20.79 18.30 -12.43
CA LEU A 53 -20.17 17.00 -12.68
C LEU A 53 -20.75 16.40 -13.96
N ASP A 54 -19.90 15.80 -14.78
CA ASP A 54 -20.31 15.04 -15.96
C ASP A 54 -20.53 13.59 -15.52
N ILE A 55 -21.79 13.21 -15.28
CA ILE A 55 -22.17 11.90 -14.74
C ILE A 55 -23.29 11.28 -15.58
N GLU A 56 -23.18 9.98 -15.84
CA GLU A 56 -24.22 9.23 -16.55
C GLU A 56 -25.36 8.89 -15.59
N GLU A 57 -26.59 9.32 -15.91
CA GLU A 57 -27.79 8.98 -15.14
C GLU A 57 -28.53 7.81 -15.79
N ILE A 58 -28.83 6.78 -15.00
CA ILE A 58 -29.60 5.63 -15.47
C ILE A 58 -31.08 5.99 -15.69
N GLN A 59 -31.69 5.41 -16.72
CA GLN A 59 -33.12 5.56 -17.00
C GLN A 59 -33.94 4.55 -16.18
N SER A 60 -34.59 5.01 -15.11
CA SER A 60 -35.48 4.18 -14.28
C SER A 60 -36.57 5.01 -13.61
N LEU A 61 -37.79 4.48 -13.48
CA LEU A 61 -38.87 5.09 -12.69
C LEU A 61 -38.67 4.93 -11.17
N ASP A 62 -37.73 4.09 -10.74
CA ASP A 62 -37.39 3.92 -9.32
C ASP A 62 -36.39 5.01 -8.88
N ALA A 63 -36.90 6.02 -8.16
CA ALA A 63 -36.12 7.14 -7.68
C ALA A 63 -34.94 6.72 -6.77
N TYR A 64 -35.09 5.65 -5.98
CA TYR A 64 -34.01 5.17 -5.12
C TYR A 64 -32.85 4.60 -5.94
N LYS A 65 -33.16 3.87 -7.02
CA LYS A 65 -32.15 3.32 -7.91
C LYS A 65 -31.36 4.44 -8.61
N VAL A 66 -32.05 5.46 -9.11
CA VAL A 66 -31.43 6.63 -9.75
C VAL A 66 -30.57 7.41 -8.75
N ALA A 67 -31.10 7.72 -7.56
CA ALA A 67 -30.36 8.43 -6.52
C ALA A 67 -29.09 7.68 -6.07
N ARG A 68 -29.16 6.35 -5.94
CA ARG A 68 -27.98 5.50 -5.61
C ARG A 68 -26.91 5.56 -6.69
N HIS A 69 -27.29 5.38 -7.96
CA HIS A 69 -26.36 5.46 -9.07
C HIS A 69 -25.69 6.83 -9.14
N LYS A 70 -26.51 7.88 -9.07
CA LYS A 70 -26.07 9.28 -9.10
C LYS A 70 -25.09 9.61 -7.97
N ALA A 71 -25.35 9.14 -6.75
CA ALA A 71 -24.46 9.37 -5.62
C ALA A 71 -23.09 8.72 -5.81
N ILE A 72 -23.05 7.49 -6.36
CA ILE A 72 -21.80 6.76 -6.62
C ILE A 72 -21.01 7.41 -7.76
N GLU A 73 -21.66 7.77 -8.87
CA GLU A 73 -20.98 8.41 -10.00
C GLU A 73 -20.53 9.83 -9.66
N ALA A 74 -21.32 10.60 -8.92
CA ALA A 74 -20.93 11.92 -8.43
C ALA A 74 -19.73 11.85 -7.47
N TYR A 75 -19.69 10.85 -6.58
CA TYR A 75 -18.53 10.62 -5.72
C TYR A 75 -17.25 10.37 -6.54
N LYS A 76 -17.33 9.52 -7.58
CA LYS A 76 -16.19 9.23 -8.46
C LYS A 76 -15.75 10.48 -9.23
N ALA A 77 -16.70 11.21 -9.82
CA ALA A 77 -16.43 12.42 -10.58
C ALA A 77 -15.90 13.58 -9.71
N ASN A 78 -16.23 13.58 -8.41
CA ASN A 78 -15.77 14.57 -7.44
C ASN A 78 -14.45 14.18 -6.74
N GLY A 79 -13.62 13.34 -7.38
CA GLY A 79 -12.32 12.93 -6.83
C GLY A 79 -12.41 12.06 -5.59
N CYS A 80 -13.44 11.19 -5.50
CA CYS A 80 -13.69 10.33 -4.34
C CYS A 80 -13.99 11.11 -3.05
N ASN A 81 -14.50 12.34 -3.15
CA ASN A 81 -15.00 13.09 -2.02
C ASN A 81 -16.53 12.99 -1.95
N PRO A 82 -17.12 12.66 -0.78
CA PRO A 82 -18.57 12.66 -0.61
C PRO A 82 -19.17 13.99 -1.07
N ILE A 83 -20.23 13.93 -1.86
CA ILE A 83 -20.96 15.10 -2.36
C ILE A 83 -22.45 14.83 -2.28
N LEU A 84 -23.23 15.86 -1.94
CA LEU A 84 -24.68 15.74 -1.87
C LEU A 84 -25.24 15.71 -3.30
N VAL A 85 -25.98 14.66 -3.63
CA VAL A 85 -26.78 14.61 -4.85
C VAL A 85 -28.26 14.71 -4.49
N GLU A 86 -29.04 15.29 -5.41
CA GLU A 86 -30.49 15.37 -5.30
C GLU A 86 -31.14 14.68 -6.49
N GLU A 87 -32.11 13.81 -6.20
CA GLU A 87 -33.00 13.21 -7.19
C GLU A 87 -34.44 13.63 -6.93
N THR A 88 -35.17 14.00 -7.99
CA THR A 88 -36.54 14.52 -7.88
C THR A 88 -37.47 13.71 -8.77
N SER A 89 -38.60 13.29 -8.22
CA SER A 89 -39.64 12.60 -8.98
C SER A 89 -41.02 13.21 -8.75
N LEU A 90 -41.83 13.31 -9.80
CA LEU A 90 -43.23 13.70 -9.73
C LEU A 90 -44.11 12.59 -10.29
N ALA A 91 -44.78 11.86 -9.40
CA ALA A 91 -45.65 10.74 -9.77
C ALA A 91 -47.10 11.20 -9.84
N MET A 92 -47.74 11.10 -11.01
CA MET A 92 -49.15 11.45 -11.22
C MET A 92 -50.00 10.18 -11.37
N ARG A 93 -51.06 10.05 -10.57
CA ARG A 93 -51.86 8.82 -10.52
C ARG A 93 -52.59 8.54 -11.83
N GLY A 94 -53.19 9.54 -12.46
CA GLY A 94 -53.85 9.42 -13.76
C GLY A 94 -52.94 9.01 -14.92
N LEU A 95 -51.62 9.06 -14.72
CA LEU A 95 -50.60 8.60 -15.67
C LEU A 95 -49.87 7.32 -15.19
N GLY A 96 -50.42 6.62 -14.20
CA GLY A 96 -49.81 5.42 -13.65
C GLY A 96 -48.44 5.68 -12.99
N GLY A 97 -48.28 6.83 -12.35
CA GLY A 97 -47.04 7.23 -11.66
C GLY A 97 -46.01 7.95 -12.54
N ARG A 98 -46.32 8.19 -13.82
CA ARG A 98 -45.46 8.96 -14.75
C ARG A 98 -45.67 10.47 -14.60
N PRO A 99 -44.69 11.32 -15.00
CA PRO A 99 -43.37 10.97 -15.53
C PRO A 99 -42.39 10.44 -14.48
N GLY A 100 -42.68 10.58 -13.18
CA GLY A 100 -41.81 10.06 -12.11
C GLY A 100 -40.46 10.78 -12.10
N THR A 101 -39.37 10.03 -12.07
CA THR A 101 -37.97 10.52 -12.12
C THR A 101 -37.62 11.27 -13.40
N TYR A 102 -38.34 11.02 -14.50
CA TYR A 102 -38.11 11.73 -15.76
C TYR A 102 -38.64 13.17 -15.74
N ILE A 103 -39.28 13.63 -14.65
CA ILE A 103 -39.92 14.94 -14.59
C ILE A 103 -38.99 16.09 -15.01
N LYS A 104 -37.68 15.99 -14.76
CA LYS A 104 -36.71 17.01 -15.20
C LYS A 104 -36.81 17.26 -16.72
N ASP A 105 -36.99 16.20 -17.51
CA ASP A 105 -37.02 16.27 -18.97
C ASP A 105 -38.38 16.80 -19.48
N PHE A 106 -39.42 16.77 -18.64
CA PHE A 106 -40.78 17.25 -18.97
C PHE A 106 -41.10 18.63 -18.39
N ALA A 107 -40.30 19.12 -17.44
CA ALA A 107 -40.59 20.33 -16.68
C ALA A 107 -39.80 21.56 -17.13
N GLU A 108 -38.83 21.42 -18.03
CA GLU A 108 -38.08 22.55 -18.59
C GLU A 108 -38.97 23.41 -19.51
N GLU A 109 -39.69 22.76 -20.43
CA GLU A 109 -40.54 23.45 -21.40
C GLU A 109 -41.95 23.73 -20.86
N ALA A 110 -42.44 24.96 -21.03
CA ALA A 110 -43.80 25.34 -20.62
C ALA A 110 -44.87 24.54 -21.35
N GLU A 111 -44.63 24.18 -22.62
CA GLU A 111 -45.57 23.43 -23.42
C GLU A 111 -45.73 21.98 -22.92
N MET A 112 -44.65 21.32 -22.53
CA MET A 112 -44.73 19.98 -21.95
C MET A 112 -45.48 19.98 -20.62
N ARG A 113 -45.31 21.04 -19.82
CA ARG A 113 -46.10 21.23 -18.60
C ARG A 113 -47.59 21.43 -18.88
N ARG A 114 -47.95 22.23 -19.90
CA ARG A 114 -49.35 22.37 -20.36
C ARG A 114 -49.91 21.04 -20.81
N MET A 115 -49.15 20.29 -21.63
CA MET A 115 -49.57 18.97 -22.09
C MET A 115 -49.86 18.02 -20.91
N MET A 116 -48.99 17.99 -19.89
CA MET A 116 -49.22 17.19 -18.68
C MET A 116 -50.51 17.59 -17.95
N ALA A 117 -50.72 18.89 -17.73
CA ALA A 117 -51.83 19.42 -16.93
C ALA A 117 -53.20 19.41 -17.68
N GLU A 118 -53.23 19.94 -18.89
CA GLU A 118 -54.45 20.25 -19.65
C GLU A 118 -54.91 19.10 -20.56
N SER A 119 -53.96 18.27 -21.04
CA SER A 119 -54.22 17.23 -22.03
C SER A 119 -54.12 15.82 -21.45
N TRP A 120 -52.96 15.42 -20.91
CA TRP A 120 -52.71 14.04 -20.49
C TRP A 120 -53.54 13.64 -19.27
N LEU A 121 -53.82 14.59 -18.40
CA LEU A 121 -54.66 14.39 -17.21
C LEU A 121 -56.13 14.81 -17.41
N ARG A 122 -56.54 15.20 -18.61
CA ARG A 122 -57.95 15.55 -18.89
C ARG A 122 -58.86 14.37 -18.60
N GLY A 123 -59.81 14.56 -17.68
CA GLY A 123 -60.75 13.51 -17.27
C GLY A 123 -60.12 12.36 -16.47
N ARG A 124 -58.90 12.52 -15.94
CA ARG A 124 -58.19 11.51 -15.15
C ARG A 124 -57.99 11.97 -13.71
N ASP A 125 -57.62 11.02 -12.84
CA ASP A 125 -57.23 11.33 -11.46
C ASP A 125 -55.95 12.19 -11.44
N ARG A 126 -56.08 13.40 -10.90
CA ARG A 126 -54.99 14.39 -10.82
C ARG A 126 -54.17 14.29 -9.54
N ALA A 127 -54.44 13.34 -8.67
CA ALA A 127 -53.63 13.10 -7.47
C ALA A 127 -52.16 12.87 -7.86
N ALA A 128 -51.26 13.56 -7.17
CA ALA A 128 -49.83 13.52 -7.43
C ALA A 128 -49.02 13.43 -6.14
N ARG A 129 -47.81 12.89 -6.25
CA ARG A 129 -46.82 12.85 -5.19
C ARG A 129 -45.49 13.35 -5.73
N ALA A 130 -44.99 14.43 -5.14
CA ALA A 130 -43.63 14.89 -5.34
C ALA A 130 -42.72 14.26 -4.29
N THR A 131 -41.59 13.69 -4.74
CA THR A 131 -40.58 13.07 -3.87
C THR A 131 -39.21 13.66 -4.20
N VAL A 132 -38.46 14.02 -3.18
CA VAL A 132 -37.06 14.43 -3.26
C VAL A 132 -36.22 13.48 -2.43
N LEU A 133 -35.20 12.90 -3.05
CA LEU A 133 -34.18 12.08 -2.39
C LEU A 133 -32.87 12.86 -2.35
N LEU A 134 -32.38 13.09 -1.14
CA LEU A 134 -31.02 13.56 -0.91
C LEU A 134 -30.14 12.34 -0.65
N ALA A 135 -29.10 12.17 -1.45
CA ALA A 135 -28.22 11.02 -1.35
C ALA A 135 -26.75 11.42 -1.25
N VAL A 136 -25.98 10.63 -0.51
CA VAL A 136 -24.52 10.74 -0.40
C VAL A 136 -23.95 9.33 -0.41
N TYR A 137 -22.91 9.09 -1.20
CA TYR A 137 -22.07 7.90 -1.08
C TYR A 137 -20.86 8.24 -0.22
N ASP A 138 -20.64 7.48 0.85
CA ASP A 138 -19.54 7.72 1.80
C ASP A 138 -18.25 6.94 1.47
N GLY A 139 -18.22 6.26 0.32
CA GLY A 139 -17.15 5.35 -0.07
C GLY A 139 -17.45 3.88 0.21
N ALA A 140 -18.44 3.57 1.05
CA ALA A 140 -18.86 2.21 1.40
C ALA A 140 -20.35 1.95 1.14
N GLU A 141 -21.23 2.87 1.53
CA GLU A 141 -22.67 2.76 1.36
C GLU A 141 -23.32 4.08 0.89
N VAL A 142 -24.48 3.95 0.24
CA VAL A 142 -25.29 5.12 -0.15
C VAL A 142 -26.30 5.40 0.95
N HIS A 143 -26.18 6.57 1.55
CA HIS A 143 -27.13 7.12 2.49
C HIS A 143 -28.17 7.95 1.75
N ILE A 144 -29.45 7.75 2.07
CA ILE A 144 -30.56 8.47 1.42
C ILE A 144 -31.47 9.06 2.49
N ARG A 145 -31.95 10.28 2.25
CA ARG A 145 -33.02 10.93 3.00
C ARG A 145 -34.12 11.34 2.04
N GLU A 146 -35.33 10.92 2.35
CA GLU A 146 -36.51 11.19 1.55
C GLU A 146 -37.34 12.31 2.19
N GLY A 147 -37.82 13.22 1.36
CA GLY A 147 -38.95 14.07 1.66
C GLY A 147 -39.99 13.95 0.56
N HIS A 148 -41.26 13.99 0.93
CA HIS A 148 -42.35 13.89 -0.02
C HIS A 148 -43.54 14.75 0.35
N THR A 149 -44.28 15.18 -0.67
CA THR A 149 -45.51 15.97 -0.55
C THR A 149 -46.56 15.43 -1.51
N GLY A 150 -47.72 15.07 -0.95
CA GLY A 150 -48.90 14.74 -1.74
C GLY A 150 -49.62 16.02 -2.19
N GLY A 151 -50.38 15.92 -3.27
CA GLY A 151 -51.09 17.04 -3.84
C GLY A 151 -51.90 16.65 -5.07
N THR A 152 -52.26 17.63 -5.87
CA THR A 152 -52.91 17.45 -7.17
C THR A 152 -52.22 18.28 -8.25
N ILE A 153 -52.39 17.89 -9.52
CA ILE A 153 -51.97 18.70 -10.65
C ILE A 153 -53.07 19.71 -10.99
N ALA A 154 -52.71 20.96 -11.26
CA ALA A 154 -53.63 22.02 -11.66
C ALA A 154 -54.24 21.73 -13.04
N GLU A 155 -55.39 22.35 -13.35
CA GLU A 155 -56.00 22.21 -14.67
C GLU A 155 -55.22 22.93 -15.76
N THR A 156 -54.57 24.03 -15.40
CA THR A 156 -53.77 24.91 -16.24
C THR A 156 -52.56 25.37 -15.44
N LEU A 157 -51.51 25.85 -16.12
CA LEU A 157 -50.36 26.46 -15.46
C LEU A 157 -50.80 27.74 -14.74
N ARG A 158 -50.37 27.91 -13.49
CA ARG A 158 -50.64 29.11 -12.70
C ARG A 158 -49.42 29.55 -11.91
N GLY A 159 -49.28 30.86 -11.76
CA GLY A 159 -48.18 31.48 -11.03
C GLY A 159 -46.91 31.65 -11.85
N SER A 160 -45.94 32.36 -11.28
CA SER A 160 -44.65 32.67 -11.91
C SER A 160 -43.46 32.54 -10.94
N ASN A 161 -43.72 32.31 -9.66
CA ASN A 161 -42.71 32.26 -8.60
C ASN A 161 -42.23 30.82 -8.33
N GLY A 162 -41.41 30.25 -9.23
CA GLY A 162 -40.90 28.89 -9.05
C GLY A 162 -40.01 28.41 -10.19
N PHE A 163 -39.69 27.12 -10.19
CA PHE A 163 -38.91 26.47 -11.25
C PHE A 163 -39.39 25.05 -11.53
N GLY A 164 -39.11 24.55 -12.73
CA GLY A 164 -39.57 23.23 -13.16
C GLY A 164 -41.10 23.15 -13.16
N TRP A 165 -41.65 22.25 -12.33
CA TRP A 165 -43.07 21.88 -12.30
C TRP A 165 -43.89 22.62 -11.24
N ASP A 166 -43.31 23.63 -10.58
CA ASP A 166 -43.98 24.38 -9.50
C ASP A 166 -45.32 25.02 -9.93
N ASP A 167 -45.45 25.40 -11.20
CA ASP A 167 -46.63 26.06 -11.79
C ASP A 167 -47.81 25.12 -12.09
N ILE A 168 -47.62 23.81 -11.90
CA ILE A 168 -48.66 22.81 -12.11
C ILE A 168 -48.97 21.98 -10.86
N PHE A 169 -48.21 22.09 -9.78
CA PHE A 169 -48.43 21.27 -8.58
C PHE A 169 -49.07 22.06 -7.46
N ILE A 170 -50.21 21.56 -6.97
CA ILE A 170 -50.96 22.09 -5.83
C ILE A 170 -50.72 21.14 -4.64
N PRO A 171 -50.05 21.57 -3.56
CA PRO A 171 -49.83 20.71 -2.40
C PRO A 171 -51.16 20.43 -1.68
N ALA A 172 -51.24 19.27 -1.02
CA ALA A 172 -52.43 18.89 -0.28
C ALA A 172 -52.78 19.92 0.81
N GLY A 173 -54.04 20.36 0.84
CA GLY A 173 -54.54 21.37 1.78
C GLY A 173 -54.55 22.80 1.23
N GLU A 174 -54.03 23.04 0.03
CA GLU A 174 -53.99 24.34 -0.63
C GLU A 174 -54.79 24.35 -1.94
N THR A 175 -55.07 25.55 -2.44
CA THR A 175 -55.71 25.77 -3.75
C THR A 175 -54.76 26.39 -4.79
N ARG A 176 -53.64 26.94 -4.33
CA ARG A 176 -52.60 27.62 -5.11
C ARG A 176 -51.53 26.63 -5.56
N THR A 177 -50.95 26.84 -6.73
CA THR A 177 -49.75 26.09 -7.15
C THR A 177 -48.53 26.54 -6.35
N PHE A 178 -47.44 25.76 -6.34
CA PHE A 178 -46.18 26.23 -5.76
C PHE A 178 -45.68 27.54 -6.39
N ALA A 179 -45.95 27.79 -7.67
CA ALA A 179 -45.56 29.03 -8.33
C ALA A 179 -46.45 30.25 -8.00
N GLU A 180 -47.61 30.04 -7.36
CA GLU A 180 -48.49 31.09 -6.84
C GLU A 180 -48.17 31.44 -5.36
N MET A 181 -47.33 30.64 -4.71
CA MET A 181 -46.90 30.83 -3.33
C MET A 181 -45.62 31.67 -3.27
N SER A 182 -45.44 32.45 -2.21
CA SER A 182 -44.12 32.99 -1.87
C SER A 182 -43.14 31.86 -1.51
N ASP A 183 -41.83 32.12 -1.58
CA ASP A 183 -40.81 31.14 -1.20
C ASP A 183 -41.03 30.59 0.23
N GLN A 184 -41.42 31.45 1.17
CA GLN A 184 -41.67 31.07 2.57
C GLN A 184 -42.91 30.18 2.72
N GLU A 185 -43.98 30.46 1.98
CA GLU A 185 -45.17 29.62 1.94
C GLU A 185 -44.85 28.26 1.30
N LYS A 186 -44.15 28.26 0.16
CA LYS A 186 -43.72 27.02 -0.52
C LYS A 186 -42.87 26.15 0.40
N ASP A 187 -41.95 26.77 1.15
CA ASP A 187 -41.08 26.05 2.08
C ASP A 187 -41.89 25.28 3.13
N THR A 188 -43.13 25.65 3.49
CA THR A 188 -43.96 24.85 4.42
C THR A 188 -44.39 23.49 3.86
N PHE A 189 -44.44 23.37 2.53
CA PHE A 189 -44.89 22.17 1.82
C PHE A 189 -43.77 21.49 1.02
N SER A 190 -42.58 22.11 0.90
CA SER A 190 -41.52 21.64 0.01
C SER A 190 -41.07 20.20 0.35
N PRO A 191 -41.11 19.26 -0.61
CA PRO A 191 -40.53 17.92 -0.40
C PRO A 191 -39.02 18.00 -0.16
N ARG A 192 -38.33 19.02 -0.69
CA ARG A 192 -36.90 19.24 -0.46
C ARG A 192 -36.63 19.69 0.97
N ARG A 193 -37.45 20.59 1.53
CA ARG A 193 -37.37 20.92 2.97
C ARG A 193 -37.56 19.68 3.82
N LYS A 194 -38.59 18.87 3.55
CA LYS A 194 -38.81 17.62 4.30
C LYS A 194 -37.63 16.66 4.20
N ALA A 195 -36.98 16.57 3.04
CA ALA A 195 -35.77 15.75 2.87
C ALA A 195 -34.59 16.32 3.69
N LEU A 196 -34.44 17.64 3.72
CA LEU A 196 -33.44 18.33 4.54
C LEU A 196 -33.73 18.22 6.05
N GLU A 197 -34.99 18.25 6.46
CA GLU A 197 -35.41 18.00 7.84
C GLU A 197 -35.15 16.55 8.23
N ALA A 198 -35.49 15.58 7.38
CA ALA A 198 -35.11 14.17 7.59
C ALA A 198 -33.59 13.98 7.67
N LEU A 199 -32.82 14.78 6.92
CA LEU A 199 -31.36 14.82 7.00
C LEU A 199 -30.85 15.48 8.30
N ARG A 200 -31.55 16.47 8.86
CA ARG A 200 -31.25 17.07 10.16
C ARG A 200 -31.60 16.14 11.33
N GLU A 201 -32.75 15.49 11.28
CA GLU A 201 -33.23 14.55 12.31
C GLU A 201 -32.39 13.28 12.34
N ARG A 202 -32.06 12.76 11.16
CA ARG A 202 -31.15 11.64 10.97
C ARG A 202 -29.97 12.16 10.16
N PRO A 203 -29.00 12.82 10.80
CA PRO A 203 -27.73 13.10 10.19
C PRO A 203 -27.23 11.91 9.39
N ILE A 204 -26.64 12.16 8.23
CA ILE A 204 -25.74 11.17 7.64
C ILE A 204 -24.46 11.31 8.44
N PRO A 205 -24.15 10.40 9.38
CA PRO A 205 -22.83 10.41 9.97
C PRO A 205 -21.90 10.10 8.81
N LEU A 206 -21.11 11.09 8.39
CA LEU A 206 -19.89 10.80 7.65
C LEU A 206 -18.95 10.20 8.68
N GLY A 207 -19.25 8.94 9.03
CA GLY A 207 -18.62 8.20 10.10
C GLY A 207 -17.23 7.82 9.65
N HIS A 208 -16.30 8.74 9.82
CA HIS A 208 -14.95 8.39 10.21
C HIS A 208 -14.70 9.02 11.59
N GLY A 209 -15.20 8.30 12.61
CA GLY A 209 -14.39 7.96 13.77
C GLY A 209 -13.55 6.70 13.50
N ILE A 210 -13.29 6.36 12.24
CA ILE A 210 -11.93 6.06 11.83
C ILE A 210 -11.21 7.40 12.02
N PHE A 211 -10.00 7.42 12.56
CA PHE A 211 -9.21 8.63 12.45
C PHE A 211 -9.44 9.22 11.05
N MET A 212 -9.72 10.51 10.93
CA MET A 212 -8.95 11.20 9.91
C MET A 212 -7.51 10.84 10.31
N ILE A 213 -7.01 9.72 9.75
CA ILE A 213 -5.69 9.72 9.17
C ILE A 213 -5.85 10.98 8.34
N PRO A 214 -5.29 12.12 8.79
CA PRO A 214 -5.14 13.25 7.89
C PRO A 214 -4.72 12.64 6.56
N GLU A 215 -5.25 13.15 5.44
CA GLU A 215 -4.64 13.01 4.11
C GLU A 215 -3.21 12.48 4.28
N PRO A 216 -2.80 11.28 3.82
CA PRO A 216 -1.51 10.70 4.23
C PRO A 216 -0.37 11.72 4.15
N TYR A 217 -0.49 12.64 3.19
CA TYR A 217 0.10 13.98 3.16
C TYR A 217 0.07 14.72 4.51
N HIS A 218 -1.05 15.26 4.99
CA HIS A 218 -1.16 15.98 6.27
C HIS A 218 -0.69 15.19 7.52
N GLN A 219 -0.70 13.85 7.57
CA GLN A 219 -0.20 13.07 8.72
C GLN A 219 1.32 12.83 8.63
N GLU A 220 1.83 12.68 7.41
CA GLU A 220 3.27 12.65 7.12
C GLU A 220 3.88 14.04 7.27
N LEU A 221 3.21 15.09 6.80
CA LEU A 221 3.57 16.50 6.96
C LEU A 221 3.48 16.96 8.43
N GLU A 222 2.51 16.45 9.21
CA GLU A 222 2.43 16.74 10.67
C GLU A 222 3.47 15.98 11.50
N ARG A 223 3.98 14.85 10.99
CA ARG A 223 5.05 14.06 11.62
C ARG A 223 6.43 14.56 11.26
N VAL A 224 6.61 15.05 10.03
CA VAL A 224 7.85 15.69 9.63
C VAL A 224 7.94 17.02 10.34
N ASP A 225 8.80 17.10 11.34
CA ASP A 225 9.15 18.38 11.96
C ASP A 225 10.06 19.16 11.00
N TYR A 226 9.42 19.89 10.08
CA TYR A 226 10.10 20.73 9.10
C TYR A 226 11.05 21.77 9.72
N ALA A 227 10.82 22.17 10.98
CA ALA A 227 11.70 23.08 11.70
C ALA A 227 12.90 22.35 12.32
N ALA A 228 12.75 21.06 12.69
CA ALA A 228 13.85 20.21 13.16
C ALA A 228 14.69 19.60 12.04
N LEU A 229 14.28 19.68 10.76
CA LEU A 229 15.08 19.31 9.58
C LEU A 229 16.30 20.23 9.33
N ALA A 230 16.76 20.96 10.35
CA ALA A 230 17.97 21.78 10.32
C ALA A 230 19.27 20.95 10.33
N ASP A 231 19.21 19.63 10.54
CA ASP A 231 20.37 18.74 10.36
C ASP A 231 20.72 18.69 8.87
N GLU A 232 21.84 19.34 8.53
CA GLU A 232 22.35 19.41 7.17
C GLU A 232 22.58 18.02 6.56
N ARG A 233 22.93 17.00 7.36
CA ARG A 233 23.13 15.63 6.90
C ARG A 233 21.81 14.98 6.48
N ALA A 234 20.72 15.25 7.20
CA ALA A 234 19.39 14.76 6.85
C ALA A 234 18.92 15.35 5.51
N LEU A 235 19.16 16.64 5.28
CA LEU A 235 18.91 17.31 4.00
C LEU A 235 19.78 16.69 2.90
N ARG A 236 21.08 16.54 3.12
CA ARG A 236 21.98 15.89 2.15
C ARG A 236 21.51 14.47 1.81
N PHE A 237 21.06 13.68 2.78
CA PHE A 237 20.52 12.33 2.54
C PHE A 237 19.26 12.36 1.69
N ALA A 238 18.33 13.29 1.97
CA ALA A 238 17.12 13.45 1.19
C ALA A 238 17.46 13.72 -0.28
N PHE A 239 18.40 14.63 -0.55
CA PHE A 239 18.80 15.03 -1.90
C PHE A 239 19.84 14.12 -2.57
N ALA A 240 20.42 13.14 -1.87
CA ALA A 240 21.40 12.19 -2.41
C ALA A 240 20.77 11.09 -3.30
N LEU A 241 19.90 11.46 -4.23
CA LEU A 241 19.24 10.58 -5.19
C LEU A 241 19.85 10.71 -6.58
N GLU A 242 20.07 9.59 -7.29
CA GLU A 242 20.63 9.63 -8.66
C GLU A 242 19.71 10.38 -9.63
N ALA A 243 18.40 10.40 -9.35
CA ALA A 243 17.39 11.06 -10.16
C ALA A 243 17.28 12.57 -9.94
N LEU A 244 17.94 13.12 -8.90
CA LEU A 244 17.93 14.55 -8.62
C LEU A 244 19.20 15.20 -9.17
N GLU A 245 19.03 16.08 -10.15
CA GLU A 245 20.05 17.05 -10.54
C GLU A 245 19.78 18.37 -9.81
N ALA A 246 20.84 19.08 -9.45
CA ALA A 246 20.78 20.28 -8.61
C ALA A 246 19.85 21.39 -9.15
N ASP A 247 19.57 21.40 -10.46
CA ASP A 247 18.83 22.48 -11.14
C ASP A 247 17.58 22.02 -11.91
N ASN A 248 17.11 20.78 -11.73
CA ASN A 248 16.06 20.22 -12.60
C ASN A 248 14.69 20.16 -11.88
N PRO A 249 13.85 21.21 -11.96
CA PRO A 249 12.51 21.15 -11.41
C PRO A 249 11.73 20.02 -12.11
N PRO A 250 10.71 19.45 -11.45
CA PRO A 250 9.85 18.42 -12.05
C PRO A 250 9.38 18.87 -13.41
N ASN A 251 9.83 18.15 -14.43
CA ASN A 251 9.66 18.54 -15.80
C ASN A 251 8.48 17.76 -16.37
N PRO A 252 7.35 18.41 -16.71
CA PRO A 252 6.23 17.73 -17.35
C PRO A 252 6.57 17.15 -18.73
N GLY A 253 7.76 17.44 -19.28
CA GLY A 253 8.34 16.82 -20.46
C GLY A 253 9.55 15.92 -20.18
N PHE A 254 9.77 15.46 -18.94
CA PHE A 254 10.85 14.52 -18.64
C PHE A 254 10.71 13.24 -19.48
N ALA A 255 11.74 12.95 -20.25
CA ALA A 255 11.90 11.69 -20.96
C ALA A 255 13.10 10.96 -20.36
N ALA A 256 12.86 9.85 -19.66
CA ALA A 256 13.97 8.98 -19.26
C ALA A 256 14.65 8.49 -20.55
N PRO A 257 15.96 8.69 -20.72
CA PRO A 257 16.62 8.22 -21.93
C PRO A 257 16.56 6.69 -21.98
N ASN A 258 16.20 6.16 -23.15
CA ASN A 258 16.40 4.75 -23.44
C ASN A 258 17.87 4.56 -23.78
N PHE A 259 18.63 3.91 -22.91
CA PHE A 259 20.07 3.88 -23.07
C PHE A 259 20.54 2.77 -24.00
N GLN A 260 19.95 1.57 -23.97
CA GLN A 260 20.42 0.46 -24.80
C GLN A 260 19.32 -0.60 -25.04
N PRO A 261 19.08 -1.03 -26.29
CA PRO A 261 18.64 -2.39 -26.56
C PRO A 261 19.83 -3.34 -26.43
N ILE A 262 19.61 -4.54 -25.92
CA ILE A 262 20.66 -5.55 -25.89
C ILE A 262 20.12 -6.86 -26.50
N HIS A 263 21.00 -7.47 -27.29
CA HIS A 263 20.96 -8.81 -27.86
C HIS A 263 19.87 -9.09 -28.91
N TYR A 264 20.05 -8.58 -30.14
CA TYR A 264 19.25 -8.96 -31.31
C TYR A 264 19.72 -10.30 -31.94
N GLU A 265 19.92 -11.33 -31.14
CA GLU A 265 20.14 -12.71 -31.60
C GLU A 265 19.05 -13.60 -31.00
N GLU A 266 18.49 -14.52 -31.79
CA GLU A 266 17.41 -15.44 -31.39
C GLU A 266 16.05 -14.80 -30.96
N ASN A 267 15.73 -13.57 -31.40
CA ASN A 267 14.46 -12.86 -31.14
C ASN A 267 14.22 -12.42 -29.67
N ILE A 268 15.27 -12.06 -28.93
CA ILE A 268 15.12 -11.54 -27.55
C ILE A 268 15.34 -10.03 -27.56
N TYR A 269 14.35 -9.24 -27.13
CA TYR A 269 14.49 -7.79 -27.05
C TYR A 269 14.18 -7.27 -25.64
N TYR A 270 15.03 -6.36 -25.17
CA TYR A 270 14.78 -5.58 -23.97
C TYR A 270 15.34 -4.16 -24.09
N SER A 271 14.90 -3.27 -23.21
CA SER A 271 15.32 -1.86 -23.14
C SER A 271 15.61 -1.47 -21.70
N ARG A 272 16.67 -0.68 -21.49
CA ARG A 272 17.07 -0.18 -20.18
C ARG A 272 16.79 1.32 -20.06
N TYR A 273 16.10 1.70 -18.99
CA TYR A 273 15.75 3.08 -18.65
C TYR A 273 16.41 3.48 -17.33
N LEU A 274 17.06 4.64 -17.32
CA LEU A 274 17.75 5.21 -16.19
C LEU A 274 17.56 6.73 -16.16
N PRO A 275 17.77 7.38 -15.00
CA PRO A 275 17.79 8.84 -14.96
C PRO A 275 19.02 9.41 -15.67
N LYS A 276 20.18 8.73 -15.57
CA LYS A 276 21.46 9.15 -16.17
C LYS A 276 22.21 7.97 -16.77
N ALA A 277 23.05 8.24 -17.77
CA ALA A 277 23.80 7.21 -18.50
C ALA A 277 24.85 6.52 -17.61
N ASP A 278 25.43 7.27 -16.69
CA ASP A 278 26.52 6.88 -15.79
C ASP A 278 26.04 6.31 -14.44
N SER A 279 24.72 6.24 -14.22
CA SER A 279 24.14 5.69 -13.00
C SER A 279 24.68 4.29 -12.66
N HIS A 280 24.97 4.07 -11.38
CA HIS A 280 25.40 2.79 -10.85
C HIS A 280 24.21 1.84 -10.56
N SER A 281 22.98 2.34 -10.59
CA SER A 281 21.76 1.53 -10.54
C SER A 281 21.56 0.72 -11.82
N ILE A 282 20.97 -0.47 -11.72
CA ILE A 282 20.63 -1.26 -12.91
C ILE A 282 19.51 -0.60 -13.74
N GLY A 283 18.65 0.19 -13.10
CA GLY A 283 17.55 0.88 -13.76
C GLY A 283 16.33 -0.01 -14.00
N LEU A 284 15.33 0.54 -14.70
CA LEU A 284 14.18 -0.24 -15.14
C LEU A 284 14.51 -0.96 -16.44
N ILE A 285 14.26 -2.26 -16.44
CA ILE A 285 14.48 -3.10 -17.61
C ILE A 285 13.10 -3.54 -18.10
N LEU A 286 12.82 -3.27 -19.37
CA LEU A 286 11.61 -3.69 -20.05
C LEU A 286 11.93 -4.74 -21.09
N THR A 287 11.29 -5.89 -21.02
CA THR A 287 11.29 -6.91 -22.08
C THR A 287 10.09 -6.72 -23.01
N ASP A 288 10.03 -7.48 -24.11
CA ASP A 288 8.84 -7.49 -24.98
C ASP A 288 7.54 -7.84 -24.24
N VAL A 289 7.62 -8.71 -23.24
CA VAL A 289 6.49 -9.05 -22.36
C VAL A 289 5.96 -7.79 -21.68
N ASP A 290 6.87 -6.91 -21.27
CA ASP A 290 6.51 -5.69 -20.57
C ASP A 290 5.91 -4.66 -21.53
N ARG A 291 6.57 -4.43 -22.66
CA ARG A 291 6.09 -3.54 -23.73
C ARG A 291 4.69 -3.92 -24.21
N GLY A 292 4.37 -5.21 -24.22
CA GLY A 292 3.03 -5.73 -24.53
C GLY A 292 1.93 -5.27 -23.58
N SER A 293 2.25 -4.84 -22.36
CA SER A 293 1.28 -4.39 -21.34
C SER A 293 1.31 -2.88 -21.07
N LEU A 294 2.36 -2.18 -21.51
CA LEU A 294 2.51 -0.74 -21.35
C LEU A 294 1.82 0.04 -22.47
N ARG A 295 1.41 1.28 -22.16
CA ARG A 295 0.97 2.25 -23.16
C ARG A 295 2.21 2.77 -23.89
N MET A 296 2.18 2.71 -25.21
CA MET A 296 3.25 3.20 -26.07
C MET A 296 2.82 4.52 -26.73
N ASN A 297 3.75 5.45 -26.89
CA ASN A 297 3.56 6.68 -27.66
C ASN A 297 3.65 6.41 -29.17
N LYS A 298 3.41 7.45 -29.99
CA LYS A 298 3.42 7.35 -31.46
C LYS A 298 4.76 6.86 -32.05
N ASN A 299 5.85 6.99 -31.30
CA ASN A 299 7.20 6.58 -31.71
C ASN A 299 7.55 5.17 -31.21
N GLY A 300 6.58 4.43 -30.65
CA GLY A 300 6.79 3.08 -30.16
C GLY A 300 7.62 3.00 -28.87
N SER A 301 7.71 4.10 -28.10
CA SER A 301 8.34 4.14 -26.76
C SER A 301 7.28 4.14 -25.65
N PRO A 302 7.54 3.57 -24.47
CA PRO A 302 6.57 3.58 -23.37
C PRO A 302 6.28 5.02 -22.92
N VAL A 303 5.06 5.28 -22.47
CA VAL A 303 4.70 6.54 -21.82
C VAL A 303 5.27 6.54 -20.40
N ILE A 304 6.06 7.57 -20.09
CA ILE A 304 6.81 7.70 -18.84
C ILE A 304 6.16 8.75 -17.95
N TRP A 305 6.19 8.50 -16.64
CA TRP A 305 5.71 9.37 -15.57
C TRP A 305 6.80 9.62 -14.54
N GLN A 306 6.73 10.75 -13.85
CA GLN A 306 7.54 11.10 -12.67
C GLN A 306 6.68 11.77 -11.59
N PHE A 307 7.23 11.93 -10.39
CA PHE A 307 6.62 12.79 -9.39
C PHE A 307 6.64 14.27 -9.78
N GLY A 308 5.51 14.95 -9.53
CA GLY A 308 5.44 16.41 -9.54
C GLY A 308 6.15 17.04 -8.31
N PRO A 309 6.28 18.38 -8.26
CA PRO A 309 7.07 19.09 -7.24
C PRO A 309 6.63 18.86 -5.82
N GLU A 310 5.33 18.88 -5.58
CA GLU A 310 4.77 18.70 -4.25
C GLU A 310 5.07 17.30 -3.71
N ARG A 311 4.85 16.26 -4.52
CA ARG A 311 5.10 14.87 -4.12
C ARG A 311 6.57 14.56 -3.95
N ARG A 312 7.43 15.10 -4.82
CA ARG A 312 8.87 14.98 -4.67
C ARG A 312 9.33 15.62 -3.37
N SER A 313 8.85 16.83 -3.07
CA SER A 313 9.15 17.52 -1.80
C SER A 313 8.74 16.69 -0.58
N LEU A 314 7.58 16.04 -0.63
CA LEU A 314 7.14 15.13 0.43
C LEU A 314 8.06 13.90 0.56
N ALA A 315 8.40 13.25 -0.54
CA ALA A 315 9.30 12.09 -0.51
C ALA A 315 10.67 12.44 0.11
N LEU A 316 11.19 13.62 -0.20
CA LEU A 316 12.44 14.13 0.36
C LEU A 316 12.32 14.45 1.85
N ALA A 317 11.21 15.05 2.26
CA ALA A 317 10.90 15.30 3.65
C ALA A 317 10.81 13.99 4.47
N GLN A 318 10.15 12.96 3.94
CA GLN A 318 10.09 11.63 4.55
C GLN A 318 11.47 10.99 4.71
N ARG A 319 12.35 11.12 3.71
CA ARG A 319 13.74 10.64 3.78
C ARG A 319 14.53 11.38 4.85
N ALA A 320 14.41 12.70 4.92
CA ALA A 320 15.13 13.50 5.92
C ALA A 320 14.71 13.13 7.35
N ASP A 321 13.40 13.00 7.61
CA ASP A 321 12.87 12.53 8.90
C ASP A 321 13.35 11.12 9.26
N PHE A 322 13.38 10.22 8.26
CA PHE A 322 13.90 8.87 8.45
C PHE A 322 15.38 8.87 8.82
N PHE A 323 16.20 9.71 8.20
CA PHE A 323 17.60 9.86 8.58
C PHE A 323 17.71 10.31 10.04
N TYR A 324 17.02 11.40 10.40
CA TYR A 324 17.03 11.96 11.75
C TYR A 324 16.63 10.92 12.81
N SER A 325 15.60 10.11 12.51
CA SER A 325 15.09 9.10 13.43
C SER A 325 16.03 7.90 13.64
N ASN A 326 16.86 7.55 12.65
CA ASN A 326 17.71 6.34 12.71
C ASN A 326 19.20 6.65 12.93
N GLN A 327 19.62 7.91 12.80
CA GLN A 327 21.01 8.36 12.92
C GLN A 327 21.18 9.42 14.02
N ASN A 328 20.43 9.26 15.12
CA ASN A 328 20.55 10.07 16.34
C ASN A 328 21.17 9.27 17.50
N ASP A 329 21.66 10.00 18.51
CA ASP A 329 22.36 9.43 19.67
C ASP A 329 21.55 8.34 20.40
N GLN A 330 20.22 8.47 20.47
CA GLN A 330 19.36 7.50 21.16
C GLN A 330 19.34 6.17 20.43
N THR A 331 19.13 6.20 19.10
CA THR A 331 19.13 5.01 18.27
C THR A 331 20.51 4.36 18.24
N LEU A 332 21.58 5.16 18.13
CA LEU A 332 22.96 4.63 18.16
C LEU A 332 23.28 3.97 19.50
N ALA A 333 22.95 4.62 20.63
CA ALA A 333 23.12 4.05 21.96
C ALA A 333 22.32 2.75 22.15
N LYS A 334 21.11 2.65 21.57
CA LYS A 334 20.34 1.40 21.58
C LYS A 334 21.05 0.29 20.79
N LEU A 335 21.57 0.59 19.60
CA LEU A 335 22.34 -0.39 18.83
C LEU A 335 23.59 -0.85 19.59
N ASP A 336 24.27 0.06 20.27
CA ASP A 336 25.44 -0.27 21.10
C ASP A 336 25.08 -1.14 22.31
N SER A 337 23.92 -0.90 22.93
CA SER A 337 23.44 -1.74 24.03
C SER A 337 23.16 -3.20 23.60
N ILE A 338 22.86 -3.43 22.32
CA ILE A 338 22.67 -4.76 21.74
C ILE A 338 24.03 -5.34 21.30
N ALA A 339 25.00 -4.48 20.95
CA ALA A 339 26.31 -4.89 20.50
C ALA A 339 27.05 -5.65 21.61
N GLY A 340 27.28 -6.95 21.41
CA GLY A 340 27.90 -7.84 22.40
C GLY A 340 26.96 -8.90 22.96
N GLU A 341 25.63 -8.73 22.83
CA GLU A 341 24.65 -9.79 23.05
C GLU A 341 24.65 -10.74 21.84
N ARG A 342 25.61 -11.67 21.81
CA ARG A 342 25.72 -12.67 20.73
C ARG A 342 24.53 -13.64 20.66
N ALA A 343 23.68 -13.68 21.67
CA ALA A 343 22.59 -14.65 21.73
C ALA A 343 21.27 -13.99 21.36
N ILE A 344 20.71 -14.39 20.22
CA ILE A 344 19.25 -14.32 20.03
C ILE A 344 18.64 -14.97 21.27
N PRO A 345 17.71 -14.31 21.98
CA PRO A 345 17.12 -14.86 23.20
C PRO A 345 16.64 -16.29 22.93
N PRO A 346 16.95 -17.25 23.82
CA PRO A 346 16.68 -18.66 23.58
C PRO A 346 15.18 -18.86 23.34
N ARG A 347 14.85 -19.51 22.22
CA ARG A 347 13.47 -19.85 21.87
C ARG A 347 12.97 -20.97 22.78
N SER A 348 11.65 -21.03 22.95
CA SER A 348 11.02 -22.09 23.73
C SER A 348 11.15 -23.43 23.05
N ASN A 349 11.49 -24.46 23.82
CA ASN A 349 11.40 -25.84 23.38
C ASN A 349 9.98 -26.42 23.50
N LYS A 350 9.03 -25.65 24.04
CA LYS A 350 7.64 -26.06 24.21
C LYS A 350 6.85 -25.68 22.96
N ARG A 351 6.26 -26.69 22.32
CA ARG A 351 5.30 -26.50 21.24
C ARG A 351 3.98 -26.01 21.84
N SER A 352 3.52 -24.85 21.38
CA SER A 352 2.16 -24.37 21.63
C SER A 352 1.16 -25.30 20.97
N ARG A 353 0.25 -25.84 21.79
CA ARG A 353 -0.87 -26.69 21.34
C ARG A 353 -1.82 -25.92 20.45
N THR A 354 -2.03 -24.63 20.73
CA THR A 354 -2.91 -23.80 19.92
C THR A 354 -2.32 -23.52 18.55
N VAL A 355 -1.02 -23.17 18.47
CA VAL A 355 -0.35 -23.00 17.18
C VAL A 355 -0.34 -24.32 16.41
N GLU A 356 -0.07 -25.45 17.07
CA GLU A 356 -0.14 -26.77 16.43
C GLU A 356 -1.54 -27.07 15.90
N ALA A 357 -2.61 -26.76 16.65
CA ALA A 357 -3.98 -26.93 16.19
C ALA A 357 -4.31 -26.05 14.98
N VAL A 358 -3.91 -24.77 15.00
CA VAL A 358 -4.13 -23.83 13.87
C VAL A 358 -3.41 -24.32 12.61
N LEU A 359 -2.18 -24.78 12.77
CA LEU A 359 -1.34 -25.28 11.69
C LEU A 359 -1.70 -26.72 11.27
N GLY A 360 -2.70 -27.36 11.89
CA GLY A 360 -3.11 -28.73 11.56
C GLY A 360 -2.07 -29.80 11.91
N LEU A 361 -1.23 -29.55 12.91
CA LEU A 361 -0.16 -30.45 13.38
C LEU A 361 -0.62 -31.43 14.47
N ALA A 362 -1.81 -31.26 15.04
CA ALA A 362 -2.45 -32.24 15.92
C ALA A 362 -3.18 -33.30 15.06
N ASP A 363 -2.56 -34.48 14.90
CA ASP A 363 -3.11 -35.70 14.25
C ASP A 363 -3.14 -35.83 12.69
N ASN A 364 -2.29 -35.08 11.94
CA ASN A 364 -1.81 -35.31 10.53
C ASN A 364 -2.83 -35.08 9.37
N PRO A 365 -2.44 -34.95 8.07
CA PRO A 365 -1.32 -34.26 7.39
C PRO A 365 -1.79 -33.04 6.54
N PHE A 366 -1.21 -31.86 6.78
CA PHE A 366 -1.28 -30.59 6.00
C PHE A 366 -2.60 -29.79 5.98
N PRO A 367 -2.51 -28.48 6.27
CA PRO A 367 -2.84 -27.48 5.24
C PRO A 367 -1.97 -26.20 5.28
N THR A 368 -1.47 -25.77 4.11
CA THR A 368 -0.83 -24.46 3.91
C THR A 368 -1.86 -23.34 3.72
N SER A 369 -1.92 -22.37 4.64
CA SER A 369 -2.41 -21.02 4.36
C SER A 369 -1.82 -19.99 5.34
N THR A 370 -1.82 -18.71 4.95
CA THR A 370 -1.34 -17.60 5.77
C THR A 370 -2.40 -17.17 6.78
N TYR A 371 -2.05 -17.19 8.07
CA TYR A 371 -2.91 -16.77 9.18
C TYR A 371 -2.62 -15.33 9.59
N SER A 372 -3.65 -14.52 9.86
CA SER A 372 -3.53 -13.22 10.54
C SER A 372 -3.55 -13.37 12.06
N TRP A 373 -3.16 -12.33 12.81
CA TRP A 373 -3.30 -12.28 14.28
C TRP A 373 -4.72 -12.61 14.76
N LYS A 374 -5.72 -12.26 13.93
CA LYS A 374 -7.11 -12.55 14.26
C LYS A 374 -7.46 -14.01 14.05
N ASP A 375 -6.93 -14.65 13.00
CA ASP A 375 -7.08 -16.09 12.73
C ASP A 375 -6.47 -16.93 13.86
N LEU A 376 -5.44 -16.36 14.49
CA LEU A 376 -4.78 -16.84 15.70
C LEU A 376 -5.48 -16.44 17.00
N GLY A 377 -6.69 -15.87 16.94
CA GLY A 377 -7.56 -15.60 18.10
C GLY A 377 -6.90 -14.80 19.20
N TYR A 378 -6.00 -13.90 18.80
CA TYR A 378 -5.23 -13.04 19.67
C TYR A 378 -6.09 -12.40 20.75
N ARG A 379 -5.73 -12.64 22.02
CA ARG A 379 -6.33 -11.93 23.16
C ARG A 379 -5.47 -10.70 23.46
N LYS A 380 -6.05 -9.50 23.30
CA LYS A 380 -5.44 -8.28 23.85
C LYS A 380 -5.29 -8.47 25.36
N GLN A 381 -4.06 -8.55 25.84
CA GLN A 381 -3.80 -8.55 27.26
C GLN A 381 -3.58 -7.09 27.63
N SER A 382 -4.53 -6.50 28.35
CA SER A 382 -4.30 -5.19 28.95
C SER A 382 -3.18 -5.34 29.96
N SER A 383 -1.95 -5.00 29.57
CA SER A 383 -0.85 -4.89 30.52
C SER A 383 -1.23 -3.91 31.61
N THR A 384 -0.88 -4.23 32.85
CA THR A 384 -1.05 -3.32 33.99
C THR A 384 -0.12 -2.09 33.87
N GLN A 385 0.95 -2.19 33.07
CA GLN A 385 1.84 -1.09 32.73
C GLN A 385 1.53 -0.52 31.33
N ARG A 386 1.56 0.80 31.19
CA ARG A 386 1.34 1.49 29.91
C ARG A 386 2.60 1.38 29.04
N VAL A 387 2.53 0.64 27.94
CA VAL A 387 3.61 0.56 26.93
C VAL A 387 3.45 1.68 25.89
N SER A 388 4.54 2.40 25.60
CA SER A 388 4.56 3.45 24.57
C SER A 388 4.76 2.83 23.18
N ARG A 389 3.76 2.97 22.31
CA ARG A 389 3.84 2.52 20.90
C ARG A 389 4.95 3.24 20.13
N THR A 390 5.16 4.53 20.41
CA THR A 390 6.21 5.33 19.77
C THR A 390 7.57 4.78 20.14
N HIS A 391 7.80 4.53 21.44
CA HIS A 391 9.06 3.94 21.91
C HIS A 391 9.31 2.56 21.29
N SER A 392 8.30 1.69 21.24
CA SER A 392 8.45 0.39 20.58
C SER A 392 8.76 0.51 19.09
N ALA A 393 8.16 1.48 18.37
CA ALA A 393 8.39 1.69 16.94
C ALA A 393 9.80 2.23 16.63
N GLU A 394 10.30 3.11 17.50
CA GLU A 394 11.59 3.78 17.32
C GLU A 394 12.75 2.95 17.87
N GLN A 395 12.58 2.27 19.00
CA GLN A 395 13.67 1.65 19.75
C GLN A 395 13.49 0.13 19.95
N GLY A 396 12.25 -0.35 19.98
CA GLY A 396 11.92 -1.74 20.33
C GLY A 396 12.02 -2.76 19.18
N LEU A 397 12.28 -2.30 17.95
CA LEU A 397 12.35 -3.14 16.75
C LEU A 397 13.78 -3.41 16.27
N PHE A 398 14.77 -3.09 17.10
CA PHE A 398 16.16 -3.49 16.91
C PHE A 398 16.49 -4.69 17.78
N THR A 399 17.21 -5.66 17.22
CA THR A 399 17.68 -6.86 17.94
C THR A 399 18.93 -7.41 17.26
N SER A 400 19.51 -8.45 17.85
CA SER A 400 20.62 -9.18 17.22
C SER A 400 20.08 -10.02 16.05
N ILE A 401 20.42 -9.60 14.83
CA ILE A 401 20.09 -10.31 13.58
C ILE A 401 21.42 -10.72 12.96
N GLY A 402 21.66 -12.03 12.92
CA GLY A 402 22.95 -12.64 12.65
C GLY A 402 24.01 -12.17 13.64
N LYS A 403 25.08 -11.51 13.16
CA LYS A 403 26.22 -11.09 13.99
C LYS A 403 26.13 -9.65 14.51
N ARG A 404 25.07 -8.91 14.19
CA ARG A 404 24.99 -7.47 14.42
C ARG A 404 23.61 -7.01 14.90
N PRO A 405 23.53 -5.90 15.65
CA PRO A 405 22.28 -5.20 15.90
C PRO A 405 21.68 -4.71 14.58
N ARG A 406 20.43 -5.10 14.28
CA ARG A 406 19.69 -4.64 13.10
C ARG A 406 18.21 -4.49 13.40
N SER A 407 17.54 -3.76 12.52
CA SER A 407 16.09 -3.77 12.45
C SER A 407 15.58 -5.17 12.08
N VAL A 408 14.44 -5.58 12.64
CA VAL A 408 13.75 -6.84 12.30
C VAL A 408 13.15 -6.87 10.88
N LEU A 409 13.26 -5.77 10.13
CA LEU A 409 12.88 -5.68 8.73
C LEU A 409 14.13 -5.77 7.83
N GLY A 410 14.05 -6.61 6.80
CA GLY A 410 15.07 -6.72 5.75
C GLY A 410 14.49 -6.64 4.35
N PHE A 411 15.37 -6.61 3.35
CA PHE A 411 15.00 -6.50 1.94
C PHE A 411 15.82 -7.45 1.07
N GLY A 412 15.22 -7.91 -0.02
CA GLY A 412 15.65 -9.06 -0.78
C GLY A 412 16.34 -8.76 -2.11
N SER A 413 16.86 -9.84 -2.68
CA SER A 413 17.82 -9.89 -3.78
C SER A 413 17.17 -9.86 -5.17
N MET A 414 16.25 -8.90 -5.39
CA MET A 414 15.51 -8.76 -6.65
C MET A 414 15.96 -7.50 -7.43
N PRO A 415 16.06 -7.54 -8.78
CA PRO A 415 16.42 -6.36 -9.57
C PRO A 415 15.52 -5.14 -9.35
N ALA A 416 14.21 -5.36 -9.27
CA ALA A 416 13.25 -4.28 -9.04
C ALA A 416 13.40 -3.61 -7.65
N ILE A 417 14.06 -4.27 -6.69
CA ILE A 417 14.25 -3.78 -5.33
C ILE A 417 15.70 -3.31 -5.17
N SER A 418 16.61 -4.27 -5.00
CA SER A 418 18.03 -4.09 -4.74
C SER A 418 18.88 -3.74 -5.97
N GLY A 419 18.25 -3.44 -7.12
CA GLY A 419 18.96 -2.96 -8.31
C GLY A 419 19.20 -1.45 -8.32
N TRP A 420 18.64 -0.73 -7.34
CA TRP A 420 18.74 0.71 -7.22
C TRP A 420 19.65 1.11 -6.07
N ARG A 421 20.71 1.88 -6.35
CA ARG A 421 21.64 2.39 -5.34
C ARG A 421 20.89 3.05 -4.17
N ASP A 422 19.91 3.88 -4.49
CA ASP A 422 19.21 4.68 -3.49
C ASP A 422 18.31 3.82 -2.57
N VAL A 423 17.86 2.64 -3.03
CA VAL A 423 17.20 1.64 -2.16
C VAL A 423 18.19 1.04 -1.17
N LEU A 424 19.44 0.75 -1.59
CA LEU A 424 20.50 0.24 -0.71
C LEU A 424 20.86 1.25 0.37
N VAL A 425 21.09 2.52 -0.01
CA VAL A 425 21.43 3.59 0.92
C VAL A 425 20.30 3.78 1.94
N THR A 426 19.05 3.87 1.47
CA THR A 426 17.88 4.09 2.35
C THR A 426 17.68 2.93 3.33
N ALA A 427 17.83 1.68 2.87
CA ALA A 427 17.79 0.51 3.74
C ALA A 427 18.90 0.52 4.80
N ALA A 428 20.14 0.82 4.38
CA ALA A 428 21.30 0.85 5.26
C ALA A 428 21.19 1.92 6.35
N ILE A 429 20.70 3.12 6.01
CA ILE A 429 20.42 4.21 6.98
C ILE A 429 19.41 3.78 8.06
N GLY A 430 18.45 2.92 7.71
CA GLY A 430 17.48 2.36 8.64
C GLY A 430 17.97 1.15 9.44
N HIS A 431 19.24 0.78 9.30
CA HIS A 431 19.85 -0.43 9.87
C HIS A 431 19.12 -1.72 9.44
N HIS A 432 18.64 -1.77 8.20
CA HIS A 432 17.97 -2.93 7.61
C HIS A 432 18.97 -3.79 6.82
N ALA A 433 18.95 -5.11 7.02
CA ALA A 433 19.69 -6.01 6.15
C ALA A 433 19.13 -5.96 4.72
N ILE A 434 19.95 -5.64 3.73
CA ILE A 434 19.59 -5.64 2.32
C ILE A 434 20.62 -6.43 1.52
N PHE A 435 20.14 -7.24 0.56
CA PHE A 435 21.00 -8.07 -0.27
C PHE A 435 20.88 -7.67 -1.74
N THR A 436 22.00 -7.40 -2.42
CA THR A 436 21.99 -7.12 -3.86
C THR A 436 21.62 -8.36 -4.67
N HIS A 437 20.77 -8.18 -5.68
CA HIS A 437 20.46 -9.25 -6.64
C HIS A 437 21.69 -9.71 -7.42
N ARG A 438 21.66 -10.95 -7.91
CA ARG A 438 22.71 -11.55 -8.75
C ARG A 438 22.37 -11.61 -10.24
N ASN A 439 21.20 -11.09 -10.62
CA ASN A 439 20.72 -11.13 -12.00
C ASN A 439 21.32 -9.93 -12.75
N SER A 440 22.07 -10.15 -13.83
CA SER A 440 22.72 -9.05 -14.55
C SER A 440 22.44 -9.12 -16.03
N LEU A 441 22.24 -7.93 -16.61
CA LEU A 441 22.16 -7.66 -18.06
C LEU A 441 23.52 -7.64 -18.76
N PHE A 442 24.60 -7.73 -18.01
CA PHE A 442 25.97 -7.60 -18.52
C PHE A 442 26.79 -8.77 -18.01
N ALA A 443 27.72 -9.26 -18.83
CA ALA A 443 28.48 -10.50 -18.59
C ALA A 443 29.28 -10.54 -17.25
N GLY A 444 29.32 -9.45 -16.48
CA GLY A 444 29.90 -9.35 -15.13
C GLY A 444 28.89 -8.90 -14.07
N TYR A 445 28.07 -9.83 -13.55
CA TYR A 445 27.13 -9.50 -12.46
C TYR A 445 27.85 -9.11 -11.17
N ILE A 446 29.03 -9.69 -10.95
CA ILE A 446 29.85 -9.50 -9.75
C ILE A 446 30.39 -8.06 -9.74
N GLU A 447 30.91 -7.61 -10.88
CA GLU A 447 31.41 -6.24 -11.07
C GLU A 447 30.28 -5.24 -10.90
N ARG A 448 29.07 -5.54 -11.40
CA ARG A 448 27.93 -4.65 -11.22
C ARG A 448 27.45 -4.59 -9.77
N GLN A 449 27.41 -5.73 -9.08
CA GLN A 449 27.15 -5.76 -7.64
C GLN A 449 28.20 -4.93 -6.89
N ALA A 450 29.48 -5.09 -7.18
CA ALA A 450 30.55 -4.31 -6.57
C ALA A 450 30.35 -2.80 -6.82
N GLN A 451 30.07 -2.39 -8.06
CA GLN A 451 29.83 -0.99 -8.41
C GLN A 451 28.67 -0.37 -7.63
N VAL A 452 27.50 -1.02 -7.61
CA VAL A 452 26.32 -0.45 -6.92
C VAL A 452 26.53 -0.42 -5.40
N ILE A 453 27.22 -1.41 -4.83
CA ILE A 453 27.57 -1.44 -3.39
C ILE A 453 28.57 -0.33 -3.06
N CYS A 454 29.65 -0.18 -3.85
CA CYS A 454 30.63 0.88 -3.65
C CYS A 454 29.98 2.27 -3.77
N ALA A 455 29.14 2.48 -4.78
CA ALA A 455 28.41 3.74 -4.94
C ALA A 455 27.47 4.02 -3.76
N ALA A 456 26.79 3.00 -3.23
CA ALA A 456 25.95 3.17 -2.04
C ALA A 456 26.80 3.52 -0.80
N LYS A 457 27.96 2.87 -0.62
CA LYS A 457 28.90 3.16 0.48
C LYS A 457 29.53 4.54 0.38
N GLU A 458 29.83 5.01 -0.82
CA GLU A 458 30.32 6.37 -1.06
C GLU A 458 29.31 7.41 -0.62
N VAL A 459 28.03 7.22 -0.97
CA VAL A 459 26.94 8.08 -0.49
C VAL A 459 26.87 8.06 1.05
N LEU A 460 26.93 6.87 1.67
CA LEU A 460 26.93 6.77 3.14
C LEU A 460 28.13 7.50 3.78
N GLY A 461 29.32 7.37 3.21
CA GLY A 461 30.52 8.06 3.71
C GLY A 461 30.49 9.58 3.55
N GLY A 462 29.74 10.09 2.57
CA GLY A 462 29.47 11.53 2.44
C GLY A 462 28.43 12.08 3.44
N LEU A 463 27.68 11.19 4.11
CA LEU A 463 26.57 11.55 5.01
C LEU A 463 26.88 11.31 6.48
N LEU A 464 27.68 10.29 6.79
CA LEU A 464 27.89 9.76 8.14
C LEU A 464 29.35 9.90 8.58
N ASP A 465 29.58 9.97 9.89
CA ASP A 465 30.92 9.76 10.45
C ASP A 465 31.43 8.33 10.19
N GLU A 466 32.71 8.09 10.44
CA GLU A 466 33.37 6.81 10.10
C GLU A 466 32.69 5.61 10.78
N GLU A 467 32.35 5.70 12.05
CA GLU A 467 31.77 4.58 12.81
C GLU A 467 30.34 4.28 12.35
N SER A 468 29.51 5.32 12.25
CA SER A 468 28.13 5.23 11.76
C SER A 468 28.08 4.72 10.32
N CYS A 469 29.03 5.16 9.48
CA CYS A 469 29.18 4.67 8.11
C CYS A 469 29.52 3.19 8.08
N GLN A 470 30.52 2.74 8.86
CA GLN A 470 30.88 1.33 8.94
C GLN A 470 29.69 0.47 9.39
N ARG A 471 28.90 0.95 10.35
CA ARG A 471 27.68 0.28 10.85
C ARG A 471 26.58 0.18 9.79
N ALA A 472 26.28 1.28 9.10
CA ALA A 472 25.26 1.29 8.04
C ALA A 472 25.70 0.42 6.85
N ALA A 473 26.94 0.60 6.38
CA ALA A 473 27.51 -0.14 5.26
C ALA A 473 27.59 -1.66 5.52
N ALA A 474 27.74 -2.07 6.77
CA ALA A 474 27.71 -3.45 7.23
C ALA A 474 26.36 -4.17 7.02
N ASN A 475 25.30 -3.44 6.73
CA ASN A 475 23.97 -3.98 6.42
C ASN A 475 23.74 -4.24 4.92
N ILE A 476 24.65 -3.76 4.06
CA ILE A 476 24.62 -4.02 2.62
C ILE A 476 25.35 -5.33 2.34
N GLY A 477 24.58 -6.35 1.99
CA GLY A 477 25.07 -7.67 1.62
C GLY A 477 24.94 -7.96 0.12
N ALA A 478 25.56 -9.06 -0.30
CA ALA A 478 25.49 -9.53 -1.68
C ALA A 478 24.87 -10.94 -1.77
N ALA A 479 24.00 -11.15 -2.74
CA ALA A 479 23.47 -12.47 -3.05
C ALA A 479 24.42 -13.24 -3.97
N LEU A 480 24.65 -14.51 -3.63
CA LEU A 480 25.41 -15.50 -4.39
C LEU A 480 24.47 -16.60 -4.88
N GLY A 481 24.88 -17.33 -5.92
CA GLY A 481 24.17 -18.51 -6.39
C GLY A 481 24.63 -19.79 -5.68
N CYS A 482 24.24 -20.93 -6.25
CA CYS A 482 24.64 -22.26 -5.78
C CYS A 482 25.05 -23.20 -6.91
N SER A 483 25.21 -22.68 -8.13
CA SER A 483 25.34 -23.53 -9.33
C SER A 483 26.73 -24.16 -9.45
N GLN A 484 27.78 -23.44 -9.06
CA GLN A 484 29.17 -23.90 -9.12
C GLN A 484 29.99 -23.32 -7.97
N VAL A 485 30.38 -24.15 -7.01
CA VAL A 485 31.11 -23.74 -5.79
C VAL A 485 32.29 -22.82 -6.07
N LYS A 486 33.19 -23.20 -7.00
CA LYS A 486 34.38 -22.41 -7.33
C LYS A 486 34.05 -21.01 -7.90
N ALA A 487 32.98 -20.91 -8.69
CA ALA A 487 32.56 -19.64 -9.28
C ALA A 487 31.97 -18.72 -8.19
N GLU A 488 31.15 -19.27 -7.29
CA GLU A 488 30.55 -18.51 -6.18
C GLU A 488 31.61 -18.06 -5.17
N LEU A 489 32.64 -18.89 -4.89
CA LEU A 489 33.79 -18.48 -4.08
C LEU A 489 34.56 -17.32 -4.73
N LYS A 490 34.82 -17.41 -6.03
CA LYS A 490 35.50 -16.33 -6.76
C LYS A 490 34.68 -15.03 -6.73
N ALA A 491 33.36 -15.13 -6.87
CA ALA A 491 32.45 -14.00 -6.76
C ALA A 491 32.49 -13.38 -5.36
N ALA A 492 32.40 -14.21 -4.32
CA ALA A 492 32.49 -13.76 -2.93
C ALA A 492 33.82 -13.08 -2.64
N ARG A 493 34.94 -13.65 -3.09
CA ARG A 493 36.29 -13.08 -2.91
C ARG A 493 36.39 -11.72 -3.59
N HIS A 494 35.95 -11.61 -4.85
CA HIS A 494 35.93 -10.33 -5.56
C HIS A 494 35.09 -9.27 -4.82
N LEU A 495 33.89 -9.61 -4.36
CA LEU A 495 33.02 -8.68 -3.62
C LEU A 495 33.60 -8.32 -2.24
N TYR A 496 34.26 -9.27 -1.58
CA TYR A 496 34.94 -9.06 -0.32
C TYR A 496 36.10 -8.06 -0.48
N ASP A 497 36.92 -8.25 -1.52
CA ASP A 497 38.13 -7.45 -1.76
C ASP A 497 37.80 -6.08 -2.37
N GLN A 498 36.96 -6.03 -3.41
CA GLN A 498 36.69 -4.81 -4.18
C GLN A 498 35.63 -3.92 -3.54
N ALA A 499 34.62 -4.51 -2.91
CA ALA A 499 33.49 -3.78 -2.34
C ALA A 499 33.41 -3.88 -0.81
N GLY A 500 34.36 -4.55 -0.15
CA GLY A 500 34.36 -4.70 1.30
C GLY A 500 33.11 -5.42 1.82
N VAL A 501 32.54 -6.34 1.04
CA VAL A 501 31.33 -7.08 1.45
C VAL A 501 31.71 -8.07 2.54
N ARG A 502 30.92 -8.07 3.62
CA ARG A 502 31.04 -9.04 4.73
C ARG A 502 29.75 -9.81 4.98
N LEU A 503 28.61 -9.34 4.45
CA LEU A 503 27.32 -10.00 4.56
C LEU A 503 27.00 -10.68 3.23
N PHE A 504 26.92 -12.00 3.23
CA PHE A 504 26.58 -12.78 2.04
C PHE A 504 25.27 -13.54 2.24
N ARG A 505 24.49 -13.65 1.17
CA ARG A 505 23.32 -14.54 1.12
C ARG A 505 23.46 -15.52 -0.02
N ILE A 506 23.47 -16.82 0.27
CA ILE A 506 23.27 -17.83 -0.79
C ILE A 506 21.80 -17.82 -1.15
N TYR A 507 21.49 -17.34 -2.34
CA TYR A 507 20.13 -17.17 -2.86
C TYR A 507 19.86 -18.10 -4.04
N THR A 508 18.95 -19.04 -3.82
CA THR A 508 18.48 -19.96 -4.85
C THR A 508 16.96 -19.88 -5.00
N ILE A 509 16.52 -19.90 -6.25
CA ILE A 509 15.10 -19.93 -6.60
C ILE A 509 14.47 -21.30 -6.31
N ASN A 510 15.29 -22.36 -6.25
CA ASN A 510 14.85 -23.74 -6.02
C ASN A 510 15.61 -24.36 -4.85
N SER A 511 15.00 -25.35 -4.20
CA SER A 511 15.68 -26.16 -3.19
C SER A 511 16.83 -26.94 -3.83
N ASP A 512 18.07 -26.46 -3.65
CA ASP A 512 19.27 -27.04 -4.23
C ASP A 512 20.19 -27.55 -3.11
N PRO A 513 20.53 -28.84 -3.04
CA PRO A 513 21.38 -29.37 -1.98
C PRO A 513 22.80 -28.76 -1.99
N ARG A 514 23.27 -28.26 -3.15
CA ARG A 514 24.59 -27.63 -3.28
C ARG A 514 24.71 -26.33 -2.49
N VAL A 515 23.62 -25.75 -1.99
CA VAL A 515 23.70 -24.61 -1.07
C VAL A 515 24.55 -24.94 0.16
N VAL A 516 24.51 -26.18 0.65
CA VAL A 516 25.33 -26.62 1.79
C VAL A 516 26.81 -26.65 1.41
N GLU A 517 27.13 -27.15 0.22
CA GLU A 517 28.51 -27.20 -0.30
C GLU A 517 29.08 -25.79 -0.48
N VAL A 518 28.32 -24.88 -1.08
CA VAL A 518 28.74 -23.47 -1.24
C VAL A 518 28.88 -22.79 0.12
N ALA A 519 27.97 -23.04 1.05
CA ALA A 519 28.02 -22.47 2.39
C ALA A 519 29.26 -22.96 3.17
N ALA A 520 29.54 -24.27 3.12
CA ALA A 520 30.73 -24.87 3.73
C ALA A 520 32.01 -24.28 3.12
N ALA A 521 32.04 -24.14 1.79
CA ALA A 521 33.19 -23.58 1.09
C ALA A 521 33.43 -22.11 1.45
N LEU A 522 32.38 -21.29 1.51
CA LEU A 522 32.49 -19.89 1.96
C LEU A 522 32.97 -19.82 3.42
N ARG A 523 32.45 -20.67 4.30
CA ARG A 523 32.89 -20.69 5.69
C ARG A 523 34.35 -21.14 5.83
N ALA A 524 34.80 -22.11 5.04
CA ALA A 524 36.18 -22.56 5.02
C ALA A 524 37.14 -21.46 4.51
N GLU A 525 36.73 -20.71 3.49
CA GLU A 525 37.54 -19.67 2.85
C GLU A 525 37.64 -18.37 3.67
N PHE A 526 36.55 -17.96 4.31
CA PHE A 526 36.46 -16.65 4.99
C PHE A 526 36.36 -16.75 6.51
N GLY A 527 36.20 -17.95 7.06
CA GLY A 527 36.02 -18.13 8.51
C GLY A 527 34.85 -17.30 9.04
N ASP A 528 35.01 -16.73 10.23
CA ASP A 528 33.97 -15.92 10.87
C ASP A 528 34.02 -14.43 10.48
N GLU A 529 34.90 -14.04 9.55
CA GLU A 529 34.97 -12.66 9.03
C GLU A 529 33.75 -12.26 8.22
N ILE A 530 33.09 -13.25 7.62
CA ILE A 530 31.81 -13.06 6.92
C ILE A 530 30.63 -13.50 7.78
N GLU A 531 29.51 -12.89 7.48
CA GLU A 531 28.19 -13.27 7.94
C GLU A 531 27.45 -13.94 6.77
N LEU A 532 26.95 -15.16 7.01
CA LEU A 532 26.42 -16.02 5.97
C LEU A 532 24.93 -16.32 6.23
N PHE A 533 24.09 -15.71 5.41
CA PHE A 533 22.68 -16.06 5.31
C PHE A 533 22.47 -17.08 4.20
N VAL A 534 21.53 -18.01 4.38
CA VAL A 534 21.25 -19.05 3.38
C VAL A 534 19.75 -19.16 3.17
N GLY A 535 19.31 -19.07 1.93
CA GLY A 535 17.98 -19.51 1.55
C GLY A 535 17.45 -18.92 0.24
N GLN A 536 16.32 -19.41 -0.25
CA GLN A 536 15.33 -20.13 0.55
C GLN A 536 15.73 -21.57 0.90
N VAL A 537 15.58 -21.95 2.17
CA VAL A 537 15.82 -23.32 2.66
C VAL A 537 14.63 -24.22 2.34
N SER A 538 14.90 -25.48 2.04
CA SER A 538 13.88 -26.46 1.65
C SER A 538 13.09 -26.99 2.83
N ASP A 539 13.81 -27.38 3.88
CA ASP A 539 13.30 -28.12 5.02
C ASP A 539 14.30 -28.06 6.19
N LYS A 540 13.88 -28.56 7.34
CA LYS A 540 14.65 -28.60 8.58
C LYS A 540 15.89 -29.49 8.48
N ARG A 541 15.90 -30.53 7.64
CA ARG A 541 17.09 -31.37 7.45
C ARG A 541 18.20 -30.55 6.80
N GLN A 542 17.88 -29.77 5.76
CA GLN A 542 18.84 -28.84 5.17
C GLN A 542 19.26 -27.77 6.18
N CYS A 543 18.32 -27.24 6.97
CA CYS A 543 18.64 -26.28 8.04
C CYS A 543 19.68 -26.84 9.02
N LEU A 544 19.54 -28.10 9.46
CA LEU A 544 20.50 -28.75 10.37
C LEU A 544 21.90 -28.88 9.75
N GLN A 545 22.00 -29.15 8.45
CA GLN A 545 23.28 -29.18 7.75
C GLN A 545 23.92 -27.79 7.69
N LEU A 546 23.12 -26.74 7.46
CA LEU A 546 23.59 -25.36 7.37
C LEU A 546 24.04 -24.78 8.72
N ILE A 547 23.54 -25.30 9.84
CA ILE A 547 23.98 -24.88 11.18
C ILE A 547 25.03 -25.83 11.78
N SER A 548 25.52 -26.78 11.00
CA SER A 548 26.58 -27.70 11.44
C SER A 548 27.86 -26.94 11.81
N PRO A 549 28.76 -27.52 12.62
CA PRO A 549 30.04 -26.90 12.97
C PRO A 549 30.90 -26.48 11.78
N GLU A 550 30.72 -27.14 10.62
CA GLU A 550 31.43 -26.88 9.37
C GLU A 550 30.91 -25.63 8.65
N VAL A 551 29.58 -25.46 8.60
CA VAL A 551 28.95 -24.38 7.83
C VAL A 551 28.68 -23.13 8.67
N ARG A 552 28.12 -23.31 9.87
CA ARG A 552 27.77 -22.25 10.82
C ARG A 552 27.04 -21.07 10.15
N ALA A 553 25.94 -21.33 9.44
CA ALA A 553 25.13 -20.26 8.87
C ALA A 553 24.61 -19.33 9.98
N ASP A 554 24.69 -18.02 9.74
CA ASP A 554 24.28 -16.97 10.68
C ASP A 554 22.77 -16.68 10.57
N GLY A 555 22.18 -16.94 9.41
CA GLY A 555 20.74 -16.84 9.22
C GLY A 555 20.19 -17.77 8.13
N LEU A 556 18.94 -18.19 8.31
CA LEU A 556 18.22 -19.10 7.42
C LEU A 556 16.95 -18.42 6.92
N PHE A 557 16.80 -18.34 5.60
CA PHE A 557 15.63 -17.76 4.94
C PHE A 557 14.62 -18.84 4.55
N PHE A 558 13.40 -18.74 5.05
CA PHE A 558 12.24 -19.55 4.66
C PHE A 558 11.40 -18.77 3.63
N GLY A 559 10.68 -19.48 2.74
CA GLY A 559 9.69 -18.84 1.86
C GLY A 559 9.64 -19.31 0.41
N HIS A 560 10.04 -20.56 0.11
CA HIS A 560 9.78 -21.14 -1.22
C HIS A 560 8.28 -21.16 -1.51
N GLY A 561 7.87 -20.71 -2.70
CA GLY A 561 6.47 -20.76 -3.13
C GLY A 561 5.54 -19.67 -2.57
N GLY A 562 5.95 -18.91 -1.54
CA GLY A 562 5.08 -17.90 -0.91
C GLY A 562 4.99 -16.56 -1.66
N GLY A 563 5.93 -16.27 -2.56
CA GLY A 563 5.97 -14.97 -3.25
C GLY A 563 4.76 -14.70 -4.14
N ARG A 564 4.24 -13.46 -4.15
CA ARG A 564 3.11 -13.06 -5.01
C ARG A 564 3.33 -13.33 -6.51
N GLN A 565 4.57 -13.17 -6.96
CA GLN A 565 4.96 -13.44 -8.35
C GLN A 565 5.48 -14.86 -8.56
N CYS A 566 5.49 -15.72 -7.54
CA CYS A 566 5.98 -17.08 -7.61
C CYS A 566 4.89 -18.02 -8.15
N THR A 567 5.29 -19.01 -8.94
CA THR A 567 4.42 -20.09 -9.41
C THR A 567 4.96 -21.47 -9.09
N SER A 568 6.01 -21.58 -8.27
CA SER A 568 6.63 -22.84 -7.89
C SER A 568 5.62 -23.80 -7.26
N ALA A 569 4.76 -23.30 -6.35
CA ALA A 569 3.70 -24.10 -5.74
C ALA A 569 2.73 -24.71 -6.77
N THR A 570 2.25 -23.89 -7.71
CA THR A 570 1.34 -24.35 -8.78
C THR A 570 2.01 -25.27 -9.79
N ASN A 571 3.34 -25.24 -9.87
CA ASN A 571 4.15 -26.10 -10.73
C ASN A 571 4.61 -27.39 -10.02
N GLY A 572 4.15 -27.67 -8.80
CA GLY A 572 4.45 -28.90 -8.07
C GLY A 572 5.82 -28.94 -7.37
N MET A 573 6.47 -27.78 -7.19
CA MET A 573 7.75 -27.66 -6.50
C MET A 573 7.58 -27.59 -4.97
N ALA A 574 8.66 -27.89 -4.24
CA ALA A 574 8.69 -27.76 -2.78
C ALA A 574 8.34 -26.33 -2.33
N VAL A 575 7.44 -26.22 -1.35
CA VAL A 575 6.98 -24.97 -0.75
C VAL A 575 7.38 -24.99 0.71
N THR A 576 7.97 -23.90 1.19
CA THR A 576 8.25 -23.76 2.61
C THR A 576 6.95 -23.42 3.33
N THR A 577 6.52 -24.27 4.26
CA THR A 577 5.28 -24.10 5.01
C THR A 577 5.51 -23.34 6.32
N LEU A 578 4.46 -22.78 6.93
CA LEU A 578 4.57 -22.13 8.24
C LEU A 578 4.89 -23.15 9.34
N GLU A 579 4.46 -24.39 9.13
CA GLU A 579 4.75 -25.56 9.95
C GLU A 579 6.25 -25.85 9.99
N GLU A 580 6.91 -25.75 8.84
CA GLU A 580 8.36 -25.93 8.74
C GLU A 580 9.10 -24.84 9.52
N VAL A 581 8.70 -23.58 9.33
CA VAL A 581 9.23 -22.43 10.09
C VAL A 581 9.06 -22.66 11.59
N TYR A 582 7.84 -23.02 12.01
CA TYR A 582 7.51 -23.25 13.42
C TYR A 582 8.29 -24.42 14.03
N SER A 583 8.53 -25.48 13.25
CA SER A 583 9.32 -26.63 13.69
C SER A 583 10.79 -26.28 13.94
N VAL A 584 11.30 -25.25 13.27
CA VAL A 584 12.68 -24.77 13.39
C VAL A 584 12.78 -23.75 14.52
N THR A 585 11.82 -22.84 14.65
CA THR A 585 11.81 -21.84 15.72
C THR A 585 11.57 -22.43 17.11
N THR A 586 10.95 -23.61 17.21
CA THR A 586 10.78 -24.34 18.49
C THR A 586 11.93 -25.30 18.82
N ASP A 587 12.93 -25.41 17.96
CA ASP A 587 14.05 -26.33 18.15
C ASP A 587 15.27 -25.59 18.71
N PRO A 588 15.74 -25.92 19.93
CA PRO A 588 16.82 -25.19 20.59
C PRO A 588 18.14 -25.17 19.83
N ARG A 589 18.36 -26.09 18.90
CA ARG A 589 19.58 -26.12 18.07
C ARG A 589 19.71 -24.87 17.20
N PHE A 590 18.61 -24.19 16.91
CA PHE A 590 18.59 -22.95 16.11
C PHE A 590 18.67 -21.68 16.95
N ASN A 591 18.79 -21.76 18.29
CA ASN A 591 18.79 -20.58 19.17
C ASN A 591 19.88 -19.56 18.89
N GLN A 592 20.95 -19.93 18.20
CA GLN A 592 22.06 -19.03 17.84
C GLN A 592 22.02 -18.60 16.37
N VAL A 593 20.91 -18.85 15.67
CA VAL A 593 20.77 -18.60 14.23
C VAL A 593 19.54 -17.76 13.98
N THR A 594 19.67 -16.75 13.13
CA THR A 594 18.53 -15.92 12.71
C THR A 594 17.59 -16.74 11.83
N ILE A 595 16.32 -16.79 12.20
CA ILE A 595 15.26 -17.35 11.38
C ILE A 595 14.54 -16.21 10.66
N ALA A 596 14.69 -16.19 9.34
CA ALA A 596 14.13 -15.16 8.48
C ALA A 596 13.03 -15.72 7.57
N VAL A 597 12.03 -14.91 7.26
CA VAL A 597 10.96 -15.27 6.30
C VAL A 597 10.92 -14.24 5.16
N GLU A 598 10.85 -14.72 3.92
CA GLU A 598 10.73 -13.91 2.71
C GLU A 598 9.60 -14.42 1.81
N GLY A 599 8.68 -13.55 1.40
CA GLY A 599 7.53 -13.95 0.57
C GLY A 599 6.37 -14.55 1.38
N GLY A 600 5.16 -14.53 0.81
CA GLY A 600 3.92 -14.91 1.51
C GLY A 600 3.38 -13.84 2.45
N ILE A 601 4.10 -12.73 2.59
CA ILE A 601 3.83 -11.71 3.60
C ILE A 601 2.83 -10.68 3.05
N GLY A 602 1.60 -10.71 3.55
CA GLY A 602 0.53 -9.78 3.22
C GLY A 602 0.65 -8.44 3.97
N SER A 603 -0.50 -7.79 4.25
CA SER A 603 -0.57 -6.55 5.04
C SER A 603 -0.41 -6.78 6.55
N SER A 604 -0.54 -8.01 7.03
CA SER A 604 -0.39 -8.37 8.45
C SER A 604 0.85 -9.23 8.66
N MET A 605 1.92 -8.65 9.22
CA MET A 605 3.22 -9.32 9.35
C MET A 605 3.50 -9.84 10.75
N GLY A 606 2.93 -9.24 11.79
CA GLY A 606 3.36 -9.53 13.16
C GLY A 606 3.10 -10.97 13.62
N HIS A 607 2.26 -11.74 12.92
CA HIS A 607 1.97 -13.13 13.28
C HIS A 607 3.24 -13.99 13.14
N LEU A 608 4.14 -13.61 12.23
CA LEU A 608 5.45 -14.25 12.09
C LEU A 608 6.31 -14.06 13.35
N PHE A 609 6.19 -12.93 14.05
CA PHE A 609 6.90 -12.73 15.32
C PHE A 609 6.40 -13.69 16.41
N LEU A 610 5.09 -13.98 16.45
CA LEU A 610 4.51 -14.99 17.33
C LEU A 610 5.04 -16.39 17.03
N LEU A 611 5.39 -16.68 15.77
CA LEU A 611 5.99 -17.95 15.36
C LEU A 611 7.48 -18.07 15.69
N GLY A 612 8.12 -17.07 16.29
CA GLY A 612 9.56 -17.14 16.58
C GLY A 612 10.48 -16.62 15.47
N VAL A 613 9.96 -15.94 14.45
CA VAL A 613 10.74 -15.36 13.33
C VAL A 613 11.44 -14.09 13.77
N ASP A 614 12.72 -13.93 13.46
CA ASP A 614 13.55 -12.78 13.89
C ASP A 614 13.61 -11.69 12.82
N LEU A 615 13.64 -12.07 11.54
CA LEU A 615 13.78 -11.15 10.41
C LEU A 615 12.67 -11.39 9.38
N ILE A 616 12.02 -10.31 8.94
CA ILE A 616 11.01 -10.35 7.89
C ILE A 616 11.55 -9.60 6.67
N SER A 617 11.74 -10.29 5.54
CA SER A 617 12.17 -9.67 4.27
C SER A 617 10.97 -9.20 3.46
N TYR A 618 10.85 -7.88 3.26
CA TYR A 618 9.64 -7.23 2.77
C TYR A 618 9.81 -6.57 1.40
N ASN A 619 9.72 -7.35 0.32
CA ASN A 619 10.00 -6.85 -1.05
C ASN A 619 8.80 -6.20 -1.74
N GLN A 620 7.59 -6.76 -1.56
CA GLN A 620 6.45 -6.45 -2.42
C GLN A 620 5.98 -4.99 -2.33
N GLN A 621 6.05 -4.37 -1.15
CA GLN A 621 5.60 -2.97 -1.02
C GLN A 621 6.67 -1.97 -1.43
N LEU A 622 7.95 -2.34 -1.42
CA LEU A 622 9.00 -1.42 -1.84
C LEU A 622 9.03 -1.17 -3.34
N ALA A 623 8.54 -2.13 -4.14
CA ALA A 623 8.22 -1.90 -5.55
C ALA A 623 6.81 -1.34 -5.67
N ARG A 624 6.63 -0.04 -5.45
CA ARG A 624 5.35 0.67 -5.65
C ARG A 624 5.54 2.08 -6.21
N CYS A 625 6.47 2.22 -7.15
CA CYS A 625 6.76 3.49 -7.81
C CYS A 625 7.20 4.56 -6.78
N VAL A 626 8.23 4.25 -6.01
CA VAL A 626 8.81 5.15 -5.01
C VAL A 626 10.03 5.90 -5.57
N ILE A 627 10.38 7.03 -4.95
CA ILE A 627 11.44 7.91 -5.47
C ILE A 627 12.82 7.23 -5.49
N GLU A 628 13.10 6.30 -4.58
CA GLU A 628 14.34 5.52 -4.53
C GLU A 628 14.57 4.65 -5.78
N GLN A 629 13.52 4.43 -6.58
CA GLN A 629 13.57 3.64 -7.81
C GLN A 629 13.76 4.52 -9.05
N GLY A 630 14.50 5.62 -8.88
CA GLY A 630 14.94 6.51 -9.94
C GLY A 630 13.91 7.53 -10.40
N ASP A 631 12.77 7.67 -9.70
CA ASP A 631 11.67 8.57 -10.07
C ASP A 631 11.24 8.42 -11.56
N ILE A 632 11.23 7.17 -12.05
CA ILE A 632 10.80 6.81 -13.40
C ILE A 632 9.71 5.76 -13.29
N PHE A 633 8.54 6.06 -13.83
CA PHE A 633 7.40 5.15 -13.84
C PHE A 633 6.82 5.04 -15.26
N PHE A 634 6.03 4.01 -15.51
CA PHE A 634 5.40 3.79 -16.82
C PHE A 634 3.88 3.79 -16.72
N GLU A 635 3.22 4.17 -17.81
CA GLU A 635 1.78 4.01 -17.92
C GLU A 635 1.42 2.62 -18.43
N HIS A 636 0.63 1.88 -17.67
CA HIS A 636 0.02 0.63 -18.12
C HIS A 636 -1.11 0.90 -19.12
N LYS A 637 -1.44 -0.06 -20.00
CA LYS A 637 -2.57 0.05 -20.96
C LYS A 637 -3.93 0.37 -20.31
N SER A 638 -4.07 0.13 -19.01
CA SER A 638 -5.26 0.50 -18.24
C SER A 638 -5.29 1.98 -17.83
N GLY A 639 -4.34 2.81 -18.25
CA GLY A 639 -4.20 4.22 -17.85
C GLY A 639 -3.63 4.44 -16.45
N LYS A 640 -3.16 3.38 -15.77
CA LYS A 640 -2.61 3.47 -14.41
C LYS A 640 -1.08 3.55 -14.46
N VAL A 641 -0.49 4.37 -13.59
CA VAL A 641 0.97 4.43 -13.41
C VAL A 641 1.46 3.18 -12.70
N CYS A 642 2.58 2.62 -13.16
CA CYS A 642 3.12 1.37 -12.67
C CYS A 642 4.63 1.26 -12.91
N MET A 643 5.21 0.21 -12.32
CA MET A 643 6.56 -0.24 -12.63
C MET A 643 6.60 -1.76 -12.78
N PRO A 644 7.54 -2.31 -13.56
CA PRO A 644 7.73 -3.74 -13.68
C PRO A 644 8.18 -4.33 -12.33
N TYR A 645 7.57 -5.45 -11.95
CA TYR A 645 7.92 -6.19 -10.74
C TYR A 645 7.77 -7.68 -11.00
N HIS A 646 8.89 -8.26 -11.38
CA HIS A 646 9.00 -9.64 -11.85
C HIS A 646 9.46 -10.57 -10.73
N GLY A 647 8.93 -11.79 -10.69
CA GLY A 647 9.53 -12.84 -9.86
C GLY A 647 10.98 -13.12 -10.29
N SER A 648 11.85 -13.53 -9.36
CA SER A 648 13.26 -13.83 -9.66
C SER A 648 13.46 -14.95 -10.69
N ALA A 649 12.45 -15.82 -10.87
CA ALA A 649 12.44 -16.91 -11.84
C ALA A 649 11.39 -16.73 -12.95
N SER A 650 10.95 -15.50 -13.20
CA SER A 650 10.01 -15.20 -14.29
C SER A 650 10.74 -15.11 -15.63
N ALA A 651 9.99 -15.23 -16.72
CA ALA A 651 10.54 -15.09 -18.07
C ALA A 651 11.29 -13.75 -18.28
N PRO A 652 10.76 -12.57 -17.89
CA PRO A 652 11.52 -11.32 -17.98
C PRO A 652 12.84 -11.34 -17.22
N THR A 653 12.85 -11.87 -15.99
CA THR A 653 14.08 -11.93 -15.17
C THR A 653 15.09 -12.92 -15.73
N MET A 654 14.63 -14.03 -16.30
CA MET A 654 15.51 -14.99 -16.96
C MET A 654 16.08 -14.47 -18.29
N ILE A 655 15.31 -13.67 -19.03
CA ILE A 655 15.79 -12.93 -20.20
C ILE A 655 16.90 -11.96 -19.78
N ILE A 656 16.69 -11.24 -18.67
CA ILE A 656 17.71 -10.37 -18.09
C ILE A 656 19.00 -11.16 -17.80
N GLU A 657 18.91 -12.33 -17.16
CA GLU A 657 20.05 -13.20 -16.89
C GLU A 657 20.73 -13.75 -18.16
N SER A 658 19.98 -13.93 -19.24
CA SER A 658 20.49 -14.53 -20.48
C SER A 658 21.46 -13.64 -21.25
N ALA A 659 21.62 -12.38 -20.86
CA ALA A 659 22.72 -11.55 -21.35
C ALA A 659 24.11 -12.13 -21.02
N ASN A 660 24.20 -13.07 -20.08
CA ASN A 660 25.36 -13.94 -19.93
C ASN A 660 25.25 -15.16 -20.88
N PRO A 661 26.14 -15.35 -21.85
CA PRO A 661 26.09 -16.46 -22.82
C PRO A 661 26.14 -17.86 -22.19
N ALA A 662 26.74 -18.01 -21.00
CA ALA A 662 26.78 -19.28 -20.28
C ALA A 662 25.42 -19.62 -19.65
N LEU A 663 24.69 -18.60 -19.16
CA LEU A 663 23.35 -18.76 -18.60
C LEU A 663 22.28 -18.85 -19.70
N ALA A 664 22.46 -18.15 -20.83
CA ALA A 664 21.54 -18.18 -21.98
C ALA A 664 21.20 -19.63 -22.39
N ARG A 665 22.21 -20.49 -22.53
CA ARG A 665 22.04 -21.91 -22.91
C ARG A 665 21.22 -22.73 -21.89
N GLN A 666 21.26 -22.35 -20.62
CA GLN A 666 20.52 -23.02 -19.55
C GLN A 666 19.09 -22.48 -19.45
N ARG A 667 18.90 -21.19 -19.75
CA ARG A 667 17.64 -20.45 -19.56
C ARG A 667 16.74 -20.44 -20.80
N LEU A 668 17.27 -20.63 -22.00
CA LEU A 668 16.55 -20.46 -23.28
C LEU A 668 16.49 -21.76 -24.10
N ARG A 669 15.35 -22.03 -24.73
CA ARG A 669 15.15 -23.06 -25.77
C ARG A 669 15.63 -22.51 -27.13
N PRO A 670 15.96 -23.37 -28.11
CA PRO A 670 16.14 -22.93 -29.49
C PRO A 670 14.95 -22.05 -29.93
N GLY A 671 15.22 -20.82 -30.37
CA GLY A 671 14.20 -19.82 -30.72
C GLY A 671 13.76 -18.89 -29.58
N GLY A 672 14.58 -18.69 -28.53
CA GLY A 672 14.45 -17.59 -27.56
C GLY A 672 13.42 -17.78 -26.43
N ARG A 673 12.68 -18.90 -26.38
CA ARG A 673 11.69 -19.15 -25.30
C ARG A 673 12.36 -19.61 -24.00
N THR A 674 11.98 -19.03 -22.86
CA THR A 674 12.52 -19.38 -21.54
C THR A 674 12.13 -20.80 -21.07
N ARG A 675 13.07 -21.55 -20.48
CA ARG A 675 12.88 -22.90 -19.89
C ARG A 675 12.52 -22.81 -18.40
N ASN A 676 11.67 -23.70 -17.89
CA ASN A 676 11.45 -23.87 -16.44
C ASN A 676 11.11 -22.55 -15.71
N VAL A 677 10.14 -21.81 -16.23
CA VAL A 677 9.68 -20.54 -15.64
C VAL A 677 8.88 -20.83 -14.37
N GLU A 678 9.29 -20.22 -13.26
CA GLU A 678 8.68 -20.39 -11.93
C GLU A 678 8.22 -19.07 -11.32
N GLY A 679 8.07 -18.05 -12.17
CA GLY A 679 7.50 -16.77 -11.77
C GLY A 679 6.70 -16.10 -12.89
N LYS A 680 5.80 -15.21 -12.48
CA LYS A 680 4.99 -14.39 -13.39
C LYS A 680 5.70 -13.08 -13.70
N ALA A 681 5.54 -12.63 -14.94
CA ALA A 681 5.68 -11.22 -15.26
C ALA A 681 4.56 -10.45 -14.55
N GLY A 682 4.79 -9.19 -14.23
CA GLY A 682 3.81 -8.44 -13.47
C GLY A 682 4.27 -7.03 -13.17
N TYR A 683 3.32 -6.26 -12.64
CA TYR A 683 3.47 -4.85 -12.36
C TYR A 683 3.07 -4.54 -10.94
N ARG A 684 3.66 -3.47 -10.44
CA ARG A 684 3.19 -2.81 -9.24
C ARG A 684 2.71 -1.43 -9.63
N PHE A 685 1.44 -1.21 -9.34
CA PHE A 685 0.80 0.06 -9.62
C PHE A 685 1.18 1.05 -8.54
N PHE A 686 1.36 2.29 -8.98
CA PHE A 686 1.57 3.43 -8.13
C PHE A 686 0.48 3.52 -7.06
N GLU A 687 0.90 3.81 -5.83
CA GLU A 687 0.01 4.07 -4.71
C GLU A 687 0.25 5.49 -4.22
N GLU A 688 -0.79 6.31 -4.26
CA GLU A 688 -0.73 7.75 -3.98
C GLU A 688 -0.11 8.13 -2.63
N LYS A 689 -0.18 7.21 -1.67
CA LYS A 689 0.30 7.40 -0.30
C LYS A 689 1.79 7.10 -0.12
N ALA A 690 2.45 6.47 -1.10
CA ALA A 690 3.79 5.93 -0.93
C ALA A 690 4.79 6.55 -1.90
N ASN A 691 5.23 7.76 -1.56
CA ASN A 691 6.17 8.53 -2.38
C ASN A 691 7.64 8.08 -2.17
N SER A 692 7.97 7.59 -0.97
CA SER A 692 9.24 6.95 -0.62
C SER A 692 9.00 5.56 -0.03
N MET A 693 9.97 4.65 -0.20
CA MET A 693 9.95 3.35 0.48
C MET A 693 9.87 3.47 2.01
N VAL A 694 10.34 4.59 2.57
CA VAL A 694 10.26 4.93 4.00
C VAL A 694 8.83 4.82 4.54
N PHE A 695 7.83 5.19 3.74
CA PHE A 695 6.43 5.08 4.13
C PHE A 695 6.08 3.65 4.59
N TYR A 696 6.48 2.64 3.81
CA TYR A 696 6.19 1.24 4.15
C TYR A 696 7.02 0.73 5.32
N ILE A 697 8.27 1.19 5.44
CA ILE A 697 9.13 0.87 6.58
C ILE A 697 8.47 1.36 7.86
N ASN A 698 8.08 2.63 7.89
CA ASN A 698 7.44 3.23 9.05
C ASN A 698 6.08 2.59 9.33
N THR A 699 5.29 2.33 8.29
CA THR A 699 4.01 1.61 8.43
C THR A 699 4.20 0.25 9.11
N PHE A 700 5.21 -0.52 8.67
CA PHE A 700 5.56 -1.78 9.32
C PHE A 700 5.99 -1.60 10.77
N LYS A 701 6.90 -0.65 11.03
CA LYS A 701 7.36 -0.35 12.40
C LYS A 701 6.19 -0.06 13.32
N HIS A 702 5.21 0.72 12.86
CA HIS A 702 4.00 1.02 13.63
C HIS A 702 3.12 -0.19 13.89
N TYR A 703 2.92 -1.06 12.89
CA TYR A 703 2.14 -2.29 13.09
C TYR A 703 2.82 -3.25 14.06
N ALA A 704 4.14 -3.43 13.94
CA ALA A 704 4.93 -4.24 14.84
C ALA A 704 4.90 -3.66 16.27
N ALA A 705 5.11 -2.35 16.43
CA ALA A 705 5.06 -1.67 17.72
C ALA A 705 3.69 -1.71 18.37
N ARG A 706 2.61 -1.61 17.59
CA ARG A 706 1.25 -1.78 18.09
C ARG A 706 1.03 -3.20 18.60
N ALA A 707 1.52 -4.20 17.88
CA ALA A 707 1.47 -5.59 18.31
C ALA A 707 2.24 -5.81 19.63
N LEU A 708 3.43 -5.24 19.78
CA LEU A 708 4.21 -5.27 21.02
C LEU A 708 3.44 -4.60 22.18
N ALA A 709 2.92 -3.39 21.96
CA ALA A 709 2.19 -2.65 22.97
C ALA A 709 0.87 -3.32 23.38
N ASP A 710 0.15 -3.94 22.44
CA ASP A 710 -1.08 -4.70 22.76
C ASP A 710 -0.77 -5.99 23.54
N LEU A 711 0.45 -6.52 23.41
CA LEU A 711 1.00 -7.63 24.20
C LEU A 711 1.59 -7.19 25.55
N GLY A 712 1.75 -5.90 25.78
CA GLY A 712 2.37 -5.39 27.01
C GLY A 712 3.89 -5.52 27.05
N VAL A 713 4.54 -5.68 25.90
CA VAL A 713 6.00 -5.79 25.78
C VAL A 713 6.57 -4.59 25.04
N HIS A 714 7.77 -4.15 25.41
CA HIS A 714 8.41 -2.96 24.86
C HIS A 714 9.23 -3.24 23.61
N ASP A 715 9.87 -4.41 23.53
CA ASP A 715 10.76 -4.78 22.45
C ASP A 715 10.67 -6.27 22.08
N MET A 716 11.44 -6.65 21.07
CA MET A 716 11.49 -8.02 20.56
C MET A 716 12.11 -9.03 21.55
N GLN A 717 12.98 -8.59 22.46
CA GLN A 717 13.61 -9.44 23.48
C GLN A 717 12.58 -9.81 24.55
N GLU A 718 11.81 -8.82 25.03
CA GLU A 718 10.67 -9.04 25.91
C GLU A 718 9.59 -9.89 25.24
N LEU A 719 9.26 -9.63 23.96
CA LEU A 719 8.33 -10.48 23.21
C LEU A 719 8.79 -11.94 23.21
N ARG A 720 10.08 -12.20 22.98
CA ARG A 720 10.63 -13.56 22.98
C ARG A 720 10.52 -14.22 24.34
N ALA A 721 10.89 -13.52 25.41
CA ALA A 721 10.75 -14.03 26.77
C ALA A 721 9.27 -14.33 27.10
N PHE A 722 8.40 -13.42 26.71
CA PHE A 722 6.96 -13.51 26.93
C PHE A 722 6.34 -14.71 26.21
N LEU A 723 6.67 -14.91 24.92
CA LEU A 723 6.21 -16.06 24.14
C LEU A 723 6.70 -17.38 24.70
N ARG A 724 7.93 -17.42 25.25
CA ARG A 724 8.46 -18.65 25.86
C ARG A 724 7.62 -19.14 27.04
N ASP A 725 7.13 -18.19 27.84
CA ASP A 725 6.48 -18.49 29.11
C ASP A 725 4.94 -18.56 28.98
N ASN A 726 4.34 -17.93 27.95
CA ASN A 726 2.89 -17.75 27.84
C ASN A 726 2.25 -18.14 26.48
N ASN A 727 2.97 -18.84 25.59
CA ASN A 727 2.54 -19.06 24.19
C ASN A 727 1.08 -19.54 24.02
N ASP A 728 0.66 -20.53 24.81
CA ASP A 728 -0.66 -21.15 24.72
C ASP A 728 -1.82 -20.27 25.25
N GLU A 729 -1.52 -19.27 26.07
CA GLU A 729 -2.53 -18.40 26.67
C GLU A 729 -2.92 -17.23 25.76
N LEU A 730 -2.08 -16.92 24.77
CA LEU A 730 -2.14 -15.72 23.92
C LEU A 730 -2.87 -15.94 22.59
N ILE A 731 -2.79 -17.17 22.07
CA ILE A 731 -3.27 -17.57 20.76
C ILE A 731 -4.50 -18.48 20.96
N ARG A 732 -5.59 -18.24 20.21
CA ARG A 732 -6.82 -19.07 20.20
C ARG A 732 -7.24 -19.38 18.77
N VAL A 733 -7.93 -20.50 18.56
CA VAL A 733 -8.56 -20.75 17.25
C VAL A 733 -9.83 -19.89 17.14
N VAL A 734 -10.01 -19.16 16.05
CA VAL A 734 -11.29 -18.48 15.73
C VAL A 734 -11.94 -19.09 14.49
N SER A 735 -13.27 -18.99 14.40
CA SER A 735 -13.99 -19.48 13.22
C SER A 735 -13.67 -18.64 11.98
N SER A 736 -13.81 -19.24 10.81
CA SER A 736 -13.70 -18.56 9.51
C SER A 736 -14.67 -17.37 9.38
N GLN A 737 -15.85 -17.45 9.99
CA GLN A 737 -16.80 -16.34 10.07
C GLN A 737 -16.27 -15.18 10.93
N ALA A 738 -15.68 -15.47 12.10
CA ALA A 738 -15.05 -14.44 12.94
C ALA A 738 -13.84 -13.79 12.25
N SER A 739 -13.06 -14.58 11.50
CA SER A 739 -11.99 -14.09 10.62
C SER A 739 -12.54 -13.16 9.54
N ALA A 740 -13.54 -13.60 8.78
CA ALA A 740 -14.16 -12.81 7.71
C ALA A 740 -14.75 -11.49 8.22
N VAL A 741 -15.41 -11.49 9.38
CA VAL A 741 -15.85 -10.26 10.05
C VAL A 741 -14.67 -9.35 10.40
N GLY A 742 -13.51 -9.91 10.74
CA GLY A 742 -12.30 -9.15 11.02
C GLY A 742 -11.60 -8.58 9.82
N GLN A 743 -11.51 -9.35 8.73
CA GLN A 743 -11.01 -8.86 7.45
C GLN A 743 -11.94 -7.78 6.88
N ALA A 744 -13.26 -7.95 7.02
CA ALA A 744 -14.23 -6.91 6.67
C ALA A 744 -14.06 -5.64 7.51
N TYR A 745 -13.71 -5.77 8.80
CA TYR A 745 -13.36 -4.62 9.66
C TYR A 745 -11.99 -4.03 9.33
N GLY A 746 -10.99 -4.85 8.96
CA GLY A 746 -9.62 -4.43 8.67
C GLY A 746 -9.42 -3.87 7.26
N ASN A 747 -10.26 -4.24 6.30
CA ASN A 747 -10.34 -3.60 4.97
C ASN A 747 -11.19 -2.31 5.00
N ARG A 748 -11.87 -2.05 6.13
CA ARG A 748 -12.57 -0.79 6.44
C ARG A 748 -11.73 0.14 7.35
N MET A 749 -10.57 -0.31 7.84
CA MET A 749 -9.53 0.49 8.51
C MET A 749 -8.41 0.79 7.52
#